data_AF-A0A4Q7N5G9-F1
#
_entry.id   AF-A0A4Q7N5G9-F1
#
_cell.length_a   1.000
_cell.length_b   1.000
_cell.length_c   1.000
_cell.angle_alpha   90.00
_cell.angle_beta   90.00
_cell.angle_gamma   90.00
#
_symmetry.space_group_name_H-M   'P 1'
#
loop_
_entity.id
_entity.type
_entity.pdbx_description
1 polymer ?
#
loop_
_entity_poly.entity_id
_entity_poly.type
_entity_poly.pdbx_seq_one_letter_code
_entity_poly.pdbx_strand_id
1 'polypeptide(L)'
;MSATVFLLTPPFTQLNTPYPATAYLKGFLNTRNISSFQADLGIEVTLALFSNAGLQALFNHINNHKPETVSENIARIIALQEDYITTIDDVISFLQGHNPTLAHRICKRDFLPEASRFAQLEDLDWAFGSMGTQDKGKHLSTMYLEDLSDFIRECVDEHFGFSRYAEKLGRSANSFDELYNELKKEYTYIDHLLIDILQSHMQTVQPKLVAISVPFPGNLYASLRCGQWIKKHYPDVKVAMGGGFANTELRSLSDPRVFEFYDYITLDDGEAPIENLIHHIEGSKTKEELKRTFTLVNGEVTYFNNKACSDYKQGQVGTPDYRDFLLDKYINAIEVVNPMHRMWSDGRWNKLTMAHGCYWGKCTFCDISLDYIRLYEPIAASLLVDRMEELIGQTGQNGFHFVDEAAPPALMRALALEIIKRKLVVSWWTNIRFEKSFTRDLCLLLKRSGCIAVSGGLEVASDRLLELIQKGITVAQVAQVNRNFTEAGIMVHAYLMYGFPTQTAQETIDSLEMIRQMFAAGILQSAFWHLFTMTAHSPVGLQPEKFNVKKENDTTGTFANNDIVHIDETGADHEAFSYGLKKSLLNYMHGIGLEEPLQKWFDFKVPKTRVAPDHIQQVLTQDLYAAAKPSSKIVWLGRSPIVEHFTKSKKGNQWEMTELSFQDKKGKFSISVNREQGNWLADMLNKLSVSNPKTYTLQEVMDSYKESGFEDFELFWDNKPVNTLHKVGLLKL
;
A
#
# COMPACT_ATOMS: atom_id res chain seq x y z
N MET A 1 10.21 23.16 21.96
CA MET A 1 11.15 22.05 22.26
C MET A 1 12.26 22.18 21.23
N SER A 2 13.52 22.44 21.62
CA SER A 2 14.60 22.56 20.64
C SER A 2 14.99 21.17 20.12
N ALA A 3 15.07 21.01 18.80
CA ALA A 3 15.51 19.76 18.15
C ALA A 3 16.58 20.06 17.10
N THR A 4 17.52 19.14 16.88
CA THR A 4 18.57 19.30 15.86
C THR A 4 17.97 19.28 14.45
N VAL A 5 17.02 18.36 14.22
CA VAL A 5 16.39 18.12 12.92
C VAL A 5 14.88 18.28 13.02
N PHE A 6 14.29 19.03 12.09
CA PHE A 6 12.84 19.08 11.89
C PHE A 6 12.47 18.31 10.62
N LEU A 7 11.70 17.23 10.76
CA LEU A 7 11.27 16.35 9.68
C LEU A 7 9.87 16.75 9.21
N LEU A 8 9.72 17.08 7.93
CA LEU A 8 8.46 17.58 7.38
C LEU A 8 7.90 16.65 6.31
N THR A 9 6.60 16.37 6.43
CA THR A 9 5.80 15.89 5.30
C THR A 9 5.00 17.09 4.76
N PRO A 10 5.25 17.54 3.52
CA PRO A 10 4.50 18.62 2.92
C PRO A 10 3.05 18.18 2.64
N PRO A 11 2.13 19.15 2.44
CA PRO A 11 0.75 18.85 2.10
C PRO A 11 0.55 17.95 0.90
N PHE A 12 -0.67 17.39 0.80
CA PHE A 12 -1.13 16.52 -0.29
C PHE A 12 -0.54 15.11 -0.26
N THR A 13 -0.28 14.66 0.95
CA THR A 13 -0.05 13.25 1.26
C THR A 13 -1.35 12.63 1.79
N GLN A 14 -1.37 11.32 2.00
CA GLN A 14 -2.54 10.58 2.50
C GLN A 14 -3.17 11.23 3.75
N LEU A 15 -4.47 11.51 3.72
CA LEU A 15 -5.19 12.20 4.80
C LEU A 15 -5.67 11.27 5.92
N ASN A 16 -5.57 9.96 5.73
CA ASN A 16 -6.00 8.94 6.69
C ASN A 16 -4.86 8.37 7.55
N THR A 17 -3.60 8.62 7.17
CA THR A 17 -2.44 8.14 7.91
C THR A 17 -1.18 8.94 7.55
N PRO A 18 -0.24 9.15 8.50
CA PRO A 18 1.05 9.73 8.18
C PRO A 18 1.78 8.89 7.12
N TYR A 19 2.56 9.57 6.29
CA TYR A 19 3.54 8.92 5.43
C TYR A 19 4.73 8.43 6.26
N PRO A 20 5.23 7.20 6.04
CA PRO A 20 6.13 6.58 7.01
C PRO A 20 7.57 7.09 6.96
N ALA A 21 8.01 7.77 5.88
CA ALA A 21 9.42 8.09 5.69
C ALA A 21 10.05 8.89 6.84
N THR A 22 9.37 9.93 7.34
CA THR A 22 9.86 10.72 8.47
C THR A 22 9.84 9.93 9.78
N ALA A 23 8.83 9.08 10.00
CA ALA A 23 8.78 8.18 11.17
C ALA A 23 9.95 7.18 11.20
N TYR A 24 10.30 6.61 10.04
CA TYR A 24 11.46 5.71 9.90
C TYR A 24 12.76 6.46 10.18
N LEU A 25 12.95 7.62 9.55
CA LEU A 25 14.14 8.44 9.75
C LEU A 25 14.27 8.89 11.21
N LYS A 26 13.17 9.30 11.86
CA LYS A 26 13.14 9.60 13.29
C LYS A 26 13.54 8.39 14.13
N GLY A 27 12.99 7.22 13.83
CA GLY A 27 13.36 5.95 14.45
C GLY A 27 14.86 5.68 14.39
N PHE A 28 15.47 5.91 13.23
CA PHE A 28 16.92 5.83 13.04
C PHE A 28 17.68 6.88 13.85
N LEU A 29 17.29 8.16 13.78
CA LEU A 29 17.94 9.25 14.51
C LEU A 29 17.93 9.02 16.03
N ASN A 30 16.87 8.40 16.57
CA ASN A 30 16.81 7.97 17.97
C ASN A 30 17.95 6.99 18.31
N THR A 31 18.28 6.03 17.42
CA THR A 31 19.41 5.10 17.62
C THR A 31 20.78 5.80 17.62
N ARG A 32 20.85 7.00 17.04
CA ARG A 32 22.04 7.84 16.97
C ARG A 32 22.09 8.91 18.06
N ASN A 33 21.07 8.97 18.94
CA ASN A 33 20.88 10.03 19.94
C ASN A 33 20.83 11.44 19.33
N ILE A 34 20.30 11.55 18.10
CA ILE A 34 20.10 12.84 17.43
C ILE A 34 18.67 13.30 17.69
N SER A 35 18.52 14.46 18.35
CA SER A 35 17.20 15.02 18.63
C SER A 35 16.48 15.44 17.35
N SER A 36 15.23 15.01 17.21
CA SER A 36 14.40 15.34 16.05
C SER A 36 12.94 15.49 16.45
N PHE A 37 12.24 16.35 15.70
CA PHE A 37 10.80 16.54 15.78
C PHE A 37 10.21 16.36 14.37
N GLN A 38 8.98 15.88 14.25
CA GLN A 38 8.33 15.71 12.96
C GLN A 38 6.90 16.28 12.92
N ALA A 39 6.49 16.76 11.75
CA ALA A 39 5.14 17.26 11.51
C ALA A 39 4.62 16.80 10.13
N ASP A 40 3.31 16.68 10.03
CA ASP A 40 2.59 16.41 8.78
C ASP A 40 1.74 17.63 8.44
N LEU A 41 2.31 18.50 7.62
CA LEU A 41 1.65 19.75 7.24
C LEU A 41 0.40 19.48 6.39
N GLY A 42 0.26 18.29 5.78
CA GLY A 42 -0.91 17.94 5.02
C GLY A 42 -2.16 17.82 5.86
N ILE A 43 -2.10 17.07 6.96
CA ILE A 43 -3.25 16.96 7.86
C ILE A 43 -3.51 18.28 8.59
N GLU A 44 -2.46 19.00 8.99
CA GLU A 44 -2.61 20.27 9.72
C GLU A 44 -3.26 21.37 8.86
N VAL A 45 -2.81 21.55 7.61
CA VAL A 45 -3.44 22.49 6.66
C VAL A 45 -4.88 22.08 6.36
N THR A 46 -5.13 20.79 6.16
CA THR A 46 -6.48 20.26 5.90
C THR A 46 -7.42 20.59 7.05
N LEU A 47 -7.01 20.37 8.30
CA LEU A 47 -7.84 20.63 9.48
C LEU A 47 -8.03 22.12 9.74
N ALA A 48 -7.01 22.94 9.47
CA ALA A 48 -7.15 24.38 9.60
C ALA A 48 -8.16 24.94 8.56
N LEU A 49 -8.11 24.43 7.32
CA LEU A 49 -9.03 24.80 6.25
C LEU A 49 -10.47 24.31 6.50
N PHE A 50 -10.62 23.01 6.77
CA PHE A 50 -11.89 22.35 7.04
C PHE A 50 -12.25 22.45 8.52
N SER A 51 -12.38 23.67 9.01
CA SER A 51 -12.89 23.98 10.35
C SER A 51 -13.90 25.10 10.26
N ASN A 52 -14.70 25.28 11.30
CA ASN A 52 -15.65 26.40 11.37
C ASN A 52 -14.95 27.76 11.13
N ALA A 53 -13.80 27.98 11.78
CA ALA A 53 -13.01 29.19 11.61
C ALA A 53 -12.38 29.28 10.20
N GLY A 54 -11.87 28.16 9.67
CA GLY A 54 -11.27 28.09 8.34
C GLY A 54 -12.26 28.40 7.23
N LEU A 55 -13.48 27.84 7.30
CA LEU A 55 -14.54 28.11 6.33
C LEU A 55 -15.05 29.55 6.45
N GLN A 56 -15.20 30.11 7.66
CA GLN A 56 -15.54 31.53 7.82
C GLN A 56 -14.51 32.44 7.15
N ALA A 57 -13.22 32.19 7.38
CA ALA A 57 -12.14 32.94 6.76
C ALA A 57 -12.17 32.80 5.22
N LEU A 58 -12.41 31.60 4.71
CA LEU A 58 -12.50 31.30 3.27
C LEU A 58 -13.68 32.04 2.62
N PHE A 59 -14.90 31.92 3.17
CA PHE A 59 -16.08 32.62 2.64
C PHE A 59 -15.91 34.14 2.70
N ASN A 60 -15.33 34.67 3.79
CA ASN A 60 -15.04 36.10 3.89
C ASN A 60 -14.02 36.55 2.84
N HIS A 61 -12.97 35.76 2.61
CA HIS A 61 -11.98 36.03 1.58
C HIS A 61 -12.63 36.11 0.19
N ILE A 62 -13.45 35.11 -0.16
CA ILE A 62 -14.15 35.03 -1.45
C ILE A 62 -15.17 36.17 -1.60
N ASN A 63 -15.91 36.51 -0.56
CA ASN A 63 -16.86 37.62 -0.60
C ASN A 63 -16.18 38.98 -0.85
N ASN A 64 -14.95 39.15 -0.36
CA ASN A 64 -14.16 40.36 -0.60
C ASN A 64 -13.46 40.39 -1.97
N HIS A 65 -13.27 39.23 -2.60
CA HIS A 65 -12.59 39.06 -3.90
C HIS A 65 -13.50 38.35 -4.92
N LYS A 66 -14.79 38.68 -4.89
CA LYS A 66 -15.82 37.89 -5.57
C LYS A 66 -15.54 37.74 -7.07
N PRO A 67 -15.55 36.51 -7.63
CA PRO A 67 -15.41 36.30 -9.07
C PRO A 67 -16.51 37.04 -9.84
N GLU A 68 -16.19 37.60 -11.01
CA GLU A 68 -17.16 38.32 -11.86
C GLU A 68 -18.33 37.43 -12.29
N THR A 69 -18.07 36.14 -12.49
CA THR A 69 -19.06 35.10 -12.76
C THR A 69 -18.75 33.87 -11.91
N VAL A 70 -19.79 33.25 -11.35
CA VAL A 70 -19.69 31.98 -10.62
C VAL A 70 -20.62 30.96 -11.26
N SER A 71 -20.23 29.69 -11.26
CA SER A 71 -21.09 28.61 -11.74
C SER A 71 -22.33 28.43 -10.86
N GLU A 72 -23.38 27.78 -11.38
CA GLU A 72 -24.59 27.48 -10.59
C GLU A 72 -24.27 26.63 -9.35
N ASN A 73 -23.28 25.73 -9.45
CA ASN A 73 -22.80 24.92 -8.34
C ASN A 73 -22.24 25.81 -7.22
N ILE A 74 -21.40 26.77 -7.56
CA ILE A 74 -20.78 27.67 -6.58
C ILE A 74 -21.78 28.68 -6.02
N ALA A 75 -22.69 29.20 -6.84
CA ALA A 75 -23.77 30.06 -6.37
C ALA A 75 -24.62 29.36 -5.30
N ARG A 76 -24.86 28.05 -5.48
CA ARG A 76 -25.53 27.21 -4.47
C ARG A 76 -24.71 27.05 -3.19
N ILE A 77 -23.41 26.76 -3.29
CA ILE A 77 -22.54 26.61 -2.10
C ILE A 77 -22.47 27.91 -1.30
N ILE A 78 -22.36 29.07 -1.98
CA ILE A 78 -22.39 30.40 -1.33
C ILE A 78 -23.73 30.64 -0.62
N ALA A 79 -24.85 30.26 -1.24
CA ALA A 79 -26.17 30.39 -0.61
C ALA A 79 -26.32 29.52 0.65
N LEU A 80 -25.57 28.41 0.73
CA LEU A 80 -25.56 27.45 1.84
C LEU A 80 -24.37 27.67 2.80
N GLN A 81 -23.68 28.82 2.74
CA GLN A 81 -22.44 29.04 3.51
C GLN A 81 -22.59 28.77 5.02
N GLU A 82 -23.72 29.19 5.61
CA GLU A 82 -23.96 29.03 7.06
C GLU A 82 -24.14 27.55 7.43
N ASP A 83 -24.74 26.76 6.54
CA ASP A 83 -24.91 25.32 6.74
C ASP A 83 -23.55 24.60 6.67
N TYR A 84 -22.70 24.96 5.70
CA TYR A 84 -21.33 24.42 5.61
C TYR A 84 -20.49 24.80 6.84
N ILE A 85 -20.51 26.07 7.25
CA ILE A 85 -19.78 26.56 8.44
C ILE A 85 -20.26 25.87 9.72
N THR A 86 -21.57 25.64 9.86
CA THR A 86 -22.15 25.04 11.07
C THR A 86 -21.86 23.55 11.18
N THR A 87 -21.76 22.83 10.05
CA THR A 87 -21.66 21.35 10.04
C THR A 87 -20.24 20.81 9.92
N ILE A 88 -19.27 21.61 9.47
CA ILE A 88 -17.91 21.13 9.14
C ILE A 88 -17.17 20.46 10.32
N ASP A 89 -17.21 21.04 11.53
CA ASP A 89 -16.49 20.49 12.68
C ASP A 89 -17.06 19.11 13.08
N ASP A 90 -18.38 18.95 13.03
CA ASP A 90 -19.06 17.68 13.28
C ASP A 90 -18.71 16.62 12.23
N VAL A 91 -18.63 17.03 10.95
CA VAL A 91 -18.23 16.16 9.83
C VAL A 91 -16.79 15.68 9.99
N ILE A 92 -15.85 16.60 10.26
CA ILE A 92 -14.45 16.24 10.48
C ILE A 92 -14.30 15.36 11.72
N SER A 93 -14.97 15.70 12.82
CA SER A 93 -15.00 14.87 14.03
C SER A 93 -15.57 13.47 13.77
N PHE A 94 -16.57 13.34 12.90
CA PHE A 94 -17.12 12.05 12.48
C PHE A 94 -16.13 11.26 11.62
N LEU A 95 -15.47 11.89 10.65
CA LEU A 95 -14.47 11.27 9.79
C LEU A 95 -13.21 10.84 10.58
N GLN A 96 -12.87 11.52 11.67
CA GLN A 96 -11.83 11.12 12.63
C GLN A 96 -12.27 9.94 13.53
N GLY A 97 -13.56 9.58 13.52
CA GLY A 97 -14.11 8.49 14.32
C GLY A 97 -14.58 8.88 15.72
N HIS A 98 -14.64 10.17 16.06
CA HIS A 98 -15.01 10.64 17.40
C HIS A 98 -16.54 10.70 17.64
N ASN A 99 -17.35 10.86 16.59
CA ASN A 99 -18.82 10.93 16.70
C ASN A 99 -19.56 9.95 15.77
N PRO A 100 -19.46 8.63 16.00
CA PRO A 100 -20.06 7.63 15.11
C PRO A 100 -21.59 7.76 15.01
N THR A 101 -22.28 8.32 16.02
CA THR A 101 -23.74 8.45 15.99
C THR A 101 -24.25 9.40 14.91
N LEU A 102 -23.42 10.34 14.46
CA LEU A 102 -23.75 11.31 13.43
C LEU A 102 -24.10 10.65 12.08
N ALA A 103 -23.57 9.44 11.83
CA ALA A 103 -23.88 8.66 10.63
C ALA A 103 -25.39 8.51 10.40
N HIS A 104 -26.19 8.35 11.45
CA HIS A 104 -27.66 8.23 11.32
C HIS A 104 -28.34 9.50 10.82
N ARG A 105 -27.79 10.68 11.13
CA ARG A 105 -28.29 11.96 10.62
C ARG A 105 -27.80 12.20 9.20
N ILE A 106 -26.50 12.00 8.95
CA ILE A 106 -25.91 12.13 7.62
C ILE A 106 -26.64 11.23 6.60
N CYS A 107 -26.91 9.97 6.95
CA CYS A 107 -27.60 9.03 6.06
C CYS A 107 -29.06 9.40 5.74
N LYS A 108 -29.70 10.28 6.52
CA LYS A 108 -31.06 10.78 6.23
C LYS A 108 -31.08 11.92 5.21
N ARG A 109 -29.91 12.49 4.87
CA ARG A 109 -29.74 13.58 3.90
C ARG A 109 -30.50 14.88 4.26
N ASP A 110 -30.76 15.09 5.54
CA ASP A 110 -31.38 16.32 6.08
C ASP A 110 -30.40 17.15 6.93
N PHE A 111 -29.15 16.68 7.05
CA PHE A 111 -28.13 17.29 7.90
C PHE A 111 -27.06 18.06 7.12
N LEU A 112 -26.50 17.48 6.06
CA LEU A 112 -25.43 18.10 5.27
C LEU A 112 -26.02 19.00 4.18
N PRO A 113 -25.46 20.19 3.92
CA PRO A 113 -25.72 20.87 2.65
C PRO A 113 -25.13 20.03 1.50
N GLU A 114 -25.82 20.03 0.37
CA GLU A 114 -25.48 19.20 -0.79
C GLU A 114 -25.43 20.07 -2.05
N ALA A 115 -24.37 19.94 -2.86
CA ALA A 115 -24.23 20.58 -4.17
C ALA A 115 -24.01 19.52 -5.29
N SER A 116 -23.29 19.84 -6.36
CA SER A 116 -23.25 19.02 -7.58
C SER A 116 -22.71 17.59 -7.38
N ARG A 117 -21.89 17.33 -6.35
CA ARG A 117 -21.35 15.98 -6.09
C ARG A 117 -22.44 14.97 -5.71
N PHE A 118 -23.53 15.44 -5.12
CA PHE A 118 -24.65 14.60 -4.72
C PHE A 118 -25.57 14.21 -5.88
N ALA A 119 -25.42 14.81 -7.07
CA ALA A 119 -26.19 14.42 -8.26
C ALA A 119 -25.82 13.02 -8.77
N GLN A 120 -24.63 12.52 -8.45
CA GLN A 120 -24.14 11.20 -8.86
C GLN A 120 -24.67 10.04 -7.99
N LEU A 121 -25.45 10.35 -6.94
CA LEU A 121 -25.93 9.34 -5.98
C LEU A 121 -27.02 8.40 -6.51
N GLU A 122 -27.81 8.83 -7.51
CA GLU A 122 -28.90 8.01 -8.06
C GLU A 122 -28.39 6.68 -8.67
N ASP A 123 -27.15 6.67 -9.19
CA ASP A 123 -26.50 5.48 -9.74
C ASP A 123 -25.91 4.54 -8.66
N LEU A 124 -25.89 4.96 -7.39
CA LEU A 124 -25.22 4.26 -6.27
C LEU A 124 -26.20 3.67 -5.24
N ASP A 125 -27.51 3.84 -5.41
CA ASP A 125 -28.54 3.33 -4.49
C ASP A 125 -28.44 1.81 -4.24
N TRP A 126 -28.05 1.05 -5.26
CA TRP A 126 -27.82 -0.39 -5.12
C TRP A 126 -26.55 -0.70 -4.30
N ALA A 127 -25.46 0.09 -4.44
CA ALA A 127 -24.21 -0.12 -3.72
C ALA A 127 -24.38 0.10 -2.21
N PHE A 128 -25.25 1.04 -1.80
CA PHE A 128 -25.59 1.28 -0.40
C PHE A 128 -26.33 0.12 0.27
N GLY A 129 -27.02 -0.74 -0.49
CA GLY A 129 -27.72 -1.92 0.06
C GLY A 129 -26.78 -2.93 0.74
N SER A 130 -25.49 -2.88 0.41
CA SER A 130 -24.44 -3.71 1.02
C SER A 130 -23.61 -2.97 2.10
N MET A 131 -23.74 -1.64 2.21
CA MET A 131 -22.93 -0.82 3.10
C MET A 131 -23.54 -0.68 4.50
N GLY A 132 -22.69 -0.68 5.53
CA GLY A 132 -23.09 -0.28 6.87
C GLY A 132 -23.40 1.22 6.96
N THR A 133 -24.23 1.63 7.92
CA THR A 133 -24.60 3.04 8.14
C THR A 133 -23.38 3.95 8.32
N GLN A 134 -22.34 3.48 9.00
CA GLN A 134 -21.08 4.21 9.18
C GLN A 134 -20.41 4.52 7.84
N ASP A 135 -20.26 3.50 7.00
CA ASP A 135 -19.57 3.63 5.72
C ASP A 135 -20.36 4.53 4.76
N LYS A 136 -21.69 4.42 4.75
CA LYS A 136 -22.57 5.33 4.00
C LYS A 136 -22.41 6.77 4.49
N GLY A 137 -22.38 6.97 5.81
CA GLY A 137 -22.15 8.28 6.41
C GLY A 137 -20.79 8.88 6.00
N LYS A 138 -19.72 8.07 6.02
CA LYS A 138 -18.37 8.50 5.60
C LYS A 138 -18.33 8.87 4.13
N HIS A 139 -18.93 8.08 3.25
CA HIS A 139 -18.99 8.38 1.82
C HIS A 139 -19.75 9.69 1.54
N LEU A 140 -20.90 9.91 2.17
CA LEU A 140 -21.66 11.17 2.07
C LEU A 140 -20.84 12.36 2.60
N SER A 141 -20.11 12.15 3.70
CA SER A 141 -19.20 13.18 4.25
C SER A 141 -18.02 13.48 3.31
N THR A 142 -17.49 12.47 2.61
CA THR A 142 -16.45 12.66 1.58
C THR A 142 -16.98 13.52 0.43
N MET A 143 -18.17 13.24 -0.10
CA MET A 143 -18.77 14.09 -1.16
C MET A 143 -19.02 15.52 -0.68
N TYR A 144 -19.43 15.71 0.57
CA TYR A 144 -19.55 17.04 1.18
C TYR A 144 -18.21 17.81 1.20
N LEU A 145 -17.09 17.14 1.49
CA LEU A 145 -15.76 17.76 1.41
C LEU A 145 -15.31 17.98 -0.04
N GLU A 146 -15.74 17.14 -0.99
CA GLU A 146 -15.51 17.36 -2.41
C GLU A 146 -16.28 18.59 -2.94
N ASP A 147 -17.51 18.84 -2.50
CA ASP A 147 -18.25 20.06 -2.84
C ASP A 147 -17.46 21.32 -2.41
N LEU A 148 -16.96 21.34 -1.16
CA LEU A 148 -16.11 22.42 -0.67
C LEU A 148 -14.80 22.54 -1.46
N SER A 149 -14.28 21.42 -1.94
CA SER A 149 -13.06 21.41 -2.74
C SER A 149 -13.29 21.97 -4.14
N ASP A 150 -14.43 21.69 -4.76
CA ASP A 150 -14.84 22.35 -6.02
C ASP A 150 -15.02 23.86 -5.80
N PHE A 151 -15.53 24.27 -4.64
CA PHE A 151 -15.65 25.69 -4.26
C PHE A 151 -14.31 26.40 -4.14
N ILE A 152 -13.36 25.81 -3.41
CA ILE A 152 -12.00 26.34 -3.30
C ILE A 152 -11.35 26.41 -4.69
N ARG A 153 -11.53 25.35 -5.50
CA ARG A 153 -10.95 25.28 -6.83
C ARG A 153 -11.42 26.39 -7.76
N GLU A 154 -12.71 26.68 -7.77
CA GLU A 154 -13.26 27.72 -8.63
C GLU A 154 -12.98 29.14 -8.12
N CYS A 155 -12.93 29.35 -6.79
CA CYS A 155 -12.92 30.69 -6.21
C CYS A 155 -11.55 31.18 -5.75
N VAL A 156 -10.60 30.29 -5.44
CA VAL A 156 -9.39 30.64 -4.70
C VAL A 156 -8.13 30.04 -5.31
N ASP A 157 -8.19 28.78 -5.75
CA ASP A 157 -7.01 28.05 -6.20
C ASP A 157 -7.36 26.97 -7.22
N GLU A 158 -7.16 27.25 -8.51
CA GLU A 158 -7.49 26.34 -9.61
C GLU A 158 -6.80 24.97 -9.55
N HIS A 159 -5.74 24.84 -8.75
CA HIS A 159 -5.00 23.59 -8.57
C HIS A 159 -5.47 22.78 -7.36
N PHE A 160 -6.47 23.28 -6.61
CA PHE A 160 -6.99 22.61 -5.44
C PHE A 160 -7.78 21.33 -5.75
N GLY A 161 -7.47 20.26 -5.02
CA GLY A 161 -8.19 19.01 -5.05
C GLY A 161 -8.08 18.25 -3.72
N PHE A 162 -9.22 17.78 -3.20
CA PHE A 162 -9.33 17.13 -1.89
C PHE A 162 -8.38 15.94 -1.72
N SER A 163 -8.25 15.12 -2.76
CA SER A 163 -7.36 13.95 -2.78
C SER A 163 -6.22 14.06 -3.78
N ARG A 164 -6.20 15.12 -4.62
CA ARG A 164 -5.22 15.32 -5.70
C ARG A 164 -5.01 16.81 -5.96
N TYR A 165 -4.19 17.45 -5.14
CA TYR A 165 -3.75 18.82 -5.38
C TYR A 165 -2.52 18.84 -6.29
N ALA A 166 -2.49 19.81 -7.22
CA ALA A 166 -1.34 20.14 -8.08
C ALA A 166 -0.58 18.97 -8.77
N GLU A 167 -1.23 17.83 -9.04
CA GLU A 167 -0.62 16.77 -9.85
C GLU A 167 -0.17 17.28 -11.23
N LYS A 168 -0.82 18.32 -11.78
CA LYS A 168 -0.45 18.93 -13.07
C LYS A 168 0.90 19.66 -13.03
N LEU A 169 1.19 20.43 -11.98
CA LEU A 169 2.42 21.24 -11.90
C LEU A 169 3.67 20.39 -11.60
N GLY A 170 3.50 19.24 -10.95
CA GLY A 170 4.60 18.32 -10.63
C GLY A 170 4.85 17.21 -11.66
N ARG A 171 3.89 16.92 -12.55
CA ARG A 171 4.03 15.83 -13.53
C ARG A 171 5.04 16.19 -14.61
N SER A 172 6.18 15.51 -14.54
CA SER A 172 7.08 15.18 -15.66
C SER A 172 7.43 16.38 -16.56
N ALA A 173 7.74 17.51 -15.93
CA ALA A 173 8.39 18.63 -16.59
C ALA A 173 9.90 18.36 -16.64
N ASN A 174 10.41 18.09 -17.84
CA ASN A 174 11.86 17.99 -18.11
C ASN A 174 12.61 19.31 -17.79
N SER A 175 11.89 20.42 -17.59
CA SER A 175 12.41 21.73 -17.17
C SER A 175 11.74 22.22 -15.89
N PHE A 176 12.48 22.99 -15.09
CA PHE A 176 11.97 23.65 -13.88
C PHE A 176 11.23 24.97 -14.16
N ASP A 177 11.11 25.41 -15.42
CA ASP A 177 10.63 26.75 -15.77
C ASP A 177 9.21 27.08 -15.31
N GLU A 178 8.25 26.19 -15.57
CA GLU A 178 6.83 26.41 -15.20
C GLU A 178 6.68 26.56 -13.68
N LEU A 179 7.26 25.60 -12.95
CA LEU A 179 7.24 25.59 -11.50
C LEU A 179 7.98 26.80 -10.90
N TYR A 180 9.12 27.17 -11.47
CA TYR A 180 9.88 28.35 -11.04
C TYR A 180 9.12 29.66 -11.26
N ASN A 181 8.40 29.79 -12.39
CA ASN A 181 7.55 30.94 -12.65
C ASN A 181 6.36 31.00 -11.69
N GLU A 182 5.77 29.85 -11.35
CA GLU A 182 4.70 29.77 -10.35
C GLU A 182 5.17 30.22 -8.97
N LEU A 183 6.36 29.77 -8.55
CA LEU A 183 6.95 30.12 -7.25
C LEU A 183 7.34 31.61 -7.12
N LYS A 184 7.35 32.36 -8.23
CA LYS A 184 7.55 33.82 -8.22
C LYS A 184 6.26 34.60 -8.02
N LYS A 185 5.09 33.98 -8.22
CA LYS A 185 3.81 34.60 -7.93
C LYS A 185 3.63 34.75 -6.42
N GLU A 186 2.73 35.65 -6.04
CA GLU A 186 2.31 35.84 -4.66
C GLU A 186 1.73 34.54 -4.08
N TYR A 187 1.72 34.45 -2.75
CA TYR A 187 1.14 33.32 -2.07
C TYR A 187 -0.35 33.23 -2.33
N THR A 188 -0.81 32.03 -2.67
CA THR A 188 -2.23 31.70 -2.67
C THR A 188 -2.77 31.73 -1.24
N TYR A 189 -4.10 31.69 -1.09
CA TYR A 189 -4.72 31.53 0.23
C TYR A 189 -4.22 30.28 0.96
N ILE A 190 -4.06 29.17 0.24
CA ILE A 190 -3.57 27.91 0.81
C ILE A 190 -2.08 28.01 1.20
N ASP A 191 -1.28 28.74 0.41
CA ASP A 191 0.12 29.03 0.77
C ASP A 191 0.20 29.82 2.08
N HIS A 192 -0.66 30.82 2.28
CA HIS A 192 -0.69 31.56 3.55
C HIS A 192 -0.99 30.65 4.74
N LEU A 193 -1.98 29.77 4.62
CA LEU A 193 -2.32 28.82 5.68
C LEU A 193 -1.16 27.86 5.99
N LEU A 194 -0.51 27.34 4.95
CA LEU A 194 0.68 26.49 5.07
C LEU A 194 1.82 27.21 5.79
N ILE A 195 2.11 28.44 5.39
CA ILE A 195 3.21 29.23 5.96
C ILE A 195 2.95 29.61 7.40
N ASP A 196 1.72 29.96 7.78
CA ASP A 196 1.37 30.29 9.16
C ASP A 196 1.60 29.08 10.11
N ILE A 197 1.20 27.88 9.67
CA ILE A 197 1.44 26.63 10.40
C ILE A 197 2.95 26.34 10.49
N LEU A 198 3.66 26.42 9.36
CA LEU A 198 5.12 26.21 9.32
C LEU A 198 5.85 27.19 10.24
N GLN A 199 5.43 28.46 10.27
CA GLN A 199 6.01 29.48 11.14
C GLN A 199 5.86 29.12 12.62
N SER A 200 4.69 28.67 13.05
CA SER A 200 4.43 28.22 14.42
C SER A 200 5.37 27.08 14.83
N HIS A 201 5.56 26.09 13.95
CA HIS A 201 6.51 25.00 14.18
C HIS A 201 7.96 25.50 14.24
N MET A 202 8.40 26.34 13.30
CA MET A 202 9.77 26.87 13.27
C MET A 202 10.11 27.68 14.52
N GLN A 203 9.16 28.45 15.06
CA GLN A 203 9.32 29.17 16.33
C GLN A 203 9.50 28.22 17.53
N THR A 204 8.83 27.06 17.50
CA THR A 204 8.83 26.10 18.60
C THR A 204 10.01 25.13 18.56
N VAL A 205 10.38 24.67 17.36
CA VAL A 205 11.36 23.60 17.12
C VAL A 205 12.78 24.15 17.04
N GLN A 206 12.96 25.34 16.44
CA GLN A 206 14.25 26.01 16.25
C GLN A 206 15.37 25.07 15.74
N PRO A 207 15.18 24.39 14.58
CA PRO A 207 16.10 23.37 14.10
C PRO A 207 17.37 23.94 13.48
N LYS A 208 18.43 23.11 13.35
CA LYS A 208 19.58 23.40 12.49
C LYS A 208 19.35 22.93 11.05
N LEU A 209 18.59 21.85 10.89
CA LEU A 209 18.25 21.23 9.62
C LEU A 209 16.74 20.98 9.55
N VAL A 210 16.10 21.43 8.47
CA VAL A 210 14.75 21.02 8.08
C VAL A 210 14.88 20.01 6.95
N ALA A 211 14.42 18.78 7.15
CA ALA A 211 14.42 17.74 6.12
C ALA A 211 12.99 17.49 5.64
N ILE A 212 12.73 17.77 4.37
CA ILE A 212 11.41 17.67 3.75
C ILE A 212 11.34 16.39 2.91
N SER A 213 10.44 15.48 3.26
CA SER A 213 10.21 14.25 2.49
C SER A 213 9.14 14.51 1.44
N VAL A 214 9.51 14.42 0.16
CA VAL A 214 8.62 14.64 -1.00
C VAL A 214 8.37 13.28 -1.66
N PRO A 215 7.28 12.57 -1.30
CA PRO A 215 7.03 11.24 -1.80
C PRO A 215 6.50 11.23 -3.23
N PHE A 216 5.67 12.22 -3.60
CA PHE A 216 4.99 12.27 -4.90
C PHE A 216 5.14 13.65 -5.57
N PRO A 217 4.95 13.73 -6.91
CA PRO A 217 4.99 15.00 -7.64
C PRO A 217 4.07 16.09 -7.09
N GLY A 218 2.86 15.73 -6.64
CA GLY A 218 1.89 16.68 -6.08
C GLY A 218 2.36 17.38 -4.79
N ASN A 219 3.37 16.84 -4.12
CA ASN A 219 3.95 17.42 -2.91
C ASN A 219 5.04 18.48 -3.19
N LEU A 220 5.56 18.52 -4.41
CA LEU A 220 6.77 19.26 -4.75
C LEU A 220 6.60 20.78 -4.59
N TYR A 221 5.48 21.33 -5.09
CA TYR A 221 5.22 22.77 -5.02
C TYR A 221 5.22 23.27 -3.57
N ALA A 222 4.45 22.62 -2.69
CA ALA A 222 4.35 23.01 -1.29
C ALA A 222 5.68 22.84 -0.55
N SER A 223 6.46 21.80 -0.89
CA SER A 223 7.83 21.61 -0.41
C SER A 223 8.75 22.79 -0.78
N LEU A 224 8.69 23.25 -2.03
CA LEU A 224 9.46 24.40 -2.50
C LEU A 224 9.03 25.70 -1.81
N ARG A 225 7.72 25.90 -1.59
CA ARG A 225 7.19 27.04 -0.82
C ARG A 225 7.68 27.05 0.63
N CYS A 226 7.71 25.89 1.28
CA CYS A 226 8.30 25.75 2.61
C CYS A 226 9.78 26.16 2.60
N GLY A 227 10.57 25.61 1.66
CA GLY A 227 11.99 25.95 1.50
C GLY A 227 12.23 27.44 1.22
N GLN A 228 11.45 28.03 0.32
CA GLN A 228 11.47 29.46 -0.02
C GLN A 228 11.32 30.33 1.22
N TRP A 229 10.30 30.03 2.03
CA TRP A 229 9.99 30.81 3.22
C TRP A 229 11.03 30.61 4.32
N ILE A 230 11.48 29.38 4.56
CA ILE A 230 12.51 29.07 5.57
C ILE A 230 13.81 29.78 5.23
N LYS A 231 14.32 29.66 4.01
CA LYS A 231 15.60 30.29 3.62
C LYS A 231 15.55 31.83 3.71
N LYS A 232 14.37 32.42 3.51
CA LYS A 232 14.16 33.87 3.65
C LYS A 232 14.15 34.34 5.12
N HIS A 233 13.54 33.59 6.03
CA HIS A 233 13.33 34.03 7.42
C HIS A 233 14.31 33.42 8.44
N TYR A 234 14.93 32.29 8.09
CA TYR A 234 15.87 31.53 8.91
C TYR A 234 17.12 31.14 8.09
N PRO A 235 17.94 32.11 7.64
CA PRO A 235 19.05 31.87 6.71
C PRO A 235 20.16 30.94 7.25
N ASP A 236 20.26 30.80 8.57
CA ASP A 236 21.21 29.91 9.22
C ASP A 236 20.73 28.45 9.26
N VAL A 237 19.42 28.22 9.09
CA VAL A 237 18.83 26.88 9.06
C VAL A 237 18.98 26.30 7.67
N LYS A 238 19.49 25.07 7.59
CA LYS A 238 19.63 24.37 6.31
C LYS A 238 18.36 23.61 5.96
N VAL A 239 18.05 23.57 4.67
CA VAL A 239 16.88 22.85 4.13
C VAL A 239 17.36 21.71 3.24
N ALA A 240 16.98 20.48 3.56
CA ALA A 240 17.24 19.31 2.74
C ALA A 240 15.93 18.72 2.20
N MET A 241 15.97 18.18 0.99
CA MET A 241 14.86 17.47 0.37
C MET A 241 15.27 16.03 0.04
N GLY A 242 14.34 15.09 0.23
CA GLY A 242 14.49 13.69 -0.16
C GLY A 242 13.12 13.04 -0.40
N GLY A 243 13.06 11.71 -0.43
CA GLY A 243 11.82 10.95 -0.66
C GLY A 243 11.68 10.43 -2.08
N GLY A 244 10.53 9.81 -2.37
CA GLY A 244 10.26 9.10 -3.63
C GLY A 244 10.53 9.95 -4.88
N PHE A 245 10.08 11.21 -4.88
CA PHE A 245 10.27 12.11 -6.02
C PHE A 245 11.75 12.39 -6.31
N ALA A 246 12.59 12.56 -5.29
CA ALA A 246 14.03 12.72 -5.49
C ALA A 246 14.65 11.46 -6.11
N ASN A 247 14.21 10.29 -5.65
CA ASN A 247 14.75 9.00 -6.04
C ASN A 247 14.38 8.56 -7.46
N THR A 248 13.25 9.00 -7.99
CA THR A 248 12.81 8.67 -9.35
C THR A 248 13.13 9.79 -10.34
N GLU A 249 12.82 11.03 -9.98
CA GLU A 249 12.82 12.15 -10.92
C GLU A 249 14.14 12.90 -11.01
N LEU A 250 14.84 13.10 -9.89
CA LEU A 250 15.92 14.11 -9.79
C LEU A 250 17.34 13.55 -9.90
N ARG A 251 17.51 12.30 -10.36
CA ARG A 251 18.84 11.66 -10.43
C ARG A 251 19.83 12.30 -11.40
N SER A 252 19.33 13.04 -12.38
CA SER A 252 20.11 13.80 -13.37
C SER A 252 19.90 15.31 -13.23
N LEU A 253 19.48 15.78 -12.04
CA LEU A 253 19.25 17.20 -11.77
C LEU A 253 20.51 18.02 -12.10
N SER A 254 20.33 19.05 -12.91
CA SER A 254 21.38 20.00 -13.28
C SER A 254 20.93 21.46 -13.20
N ASP A 255 19.64 21.73 -12.98
CA ASP A 255 19.13 23.09 -12.82
C ASP A 255 19.50 23.69 -11.45
N PRO A 256 20.35 24.73 -11.40
CA PRO A 256 20.81 25.31 -10.14
C PRO A 256 19.71 26.08 -9.39
N ARG A 257 18.64 26.51 -10.08
CA ARG A 257 17.55 27.31 -9.48
C ARG A 257 16.79 26.55 -8.40
N VAL A 258 16.80 25.22 -8.45
CA VAL A 258 16.20 24.37 -7.40
C VAL A 258 16.83 24.63 -6.03
N PHE A 259 18.12 24.98 -5.99
CA PHE A 259 18.85 25.29 -4.76
C PHE A 259 18.62 26.73 -4.24
N GLU A 260 17.77 27.52 -4.90
CA GLU A 260 17.18 28.71 -4.28
C GLU A 260 16.22 28.32 -3.14
N PHE A 261 15.65 27.11 -3.20
CA PHE A 261 14.63 26.60 -2.27
C PHE A 261 15.17 25.56 -1.28
N TYR A 262 16.18 24.80 -1.69
CA TYR A 262 16.86 23.81 -0.84
C TYR A 262 18.36 24.13 -0.74
N ASP A 263 19.02 23.63 0.29
CA ASP A 263 20.49 23.60 0.37
C ASP A 263 21.03 22.25 -0.11
N TYR A 264 20.29 21.17 0.14
CA TYR A 264 20.71 19.80 -0.17
C TYR A 264 19.55 18.98 -0.74
N ILE A 265 19.85 18.05 -1.64
CA ILE A 265 18.92 17.00 -2.08
C ILE A 265 19.60 15.64 -1.89
N THR A 266 18.98 14.73 -1.14
CA THR A 266 19.52 13.39 -0.86
C THR A 266 18.77 12.32 -1.62
N LEU A 267 19.49 11.30 -2.10
CA LEU A 267 18.93 10.14 -2.80
C LEU A 267 19.00 8.84 -1.97
N ASP A 268 18.13 7.92 -2.35
CA ASP A 268 17.93 6.57 -1.81
C ASP A 268 17.62 6.61 -0.30
N ASP A 269 18.13 5.63 0.46
CA ASP A 269 17.89 5.53 1.91
C ASP A 269 18.42 6.76 2.64
N GLY A 270 17.57 7.39 3.45
CA GLY A 270 17.85 8.69 4.07
C GLY A 270 18.76 8.65 5.29
N GLU A 271 18.92 7.48 5.93
CA GLU A 271 19.62 7.31 7.20
C GLU A 271 21.07 7.80 7.13
N ALA A 272 21.87 7.25 6.21
CA ALA A 272 23.27 7.65 6.07
C ALA A 272 23.42 9.07 5.50
N PRO A 273 22.74 9.49 4.41
CA PRO A 273 22.82 10.86 3.91
C PRO A 273 22.49 11.93 4.95
N ILE A 274 21.39 11.76 5.72
CA ILE A 274 20.96 12.74 6.72
C ILE A 274 21.94 12.80 7.89
N GLU A 275 22.44 11.68 8.38
CA GLU A 275 23.50 11.68 9.42
C GLU A 275 24.76 12.43 8.94
N ASN A 276 25.19 12.18 7.70
CA ASN A 276 26.34 12.87 7.12
C ASN A 276 26.10 14.38 6.95
N LEU A 277 24.89 14.77 6.54
CA LEU A 277 24.50 16.18 6.43
C LEU A 277 24.51 16.88 7.79
N ILE A 278 24.01 16.24 8.85
CA ILE A 278 24.03 16.81 10.20
C ILE A 278 25.48 17.04 10.64
N HIS A 279 26.35 16.04 10.46
CA HIS A 279 27.77 16.17 10.78
C HIS A 279 28.48 17.26 9.96
N HIS A 280 28.09 17.44 8.70
CA HIS A 280 28.60 18.51 7.85
C HIS A 280 28.14 19.90 8.34
N ILE A 281 26.87 20.05 8.68
CA ILE A 281 26.30 21.29 9.23
C ILE A 281 26.95 21.66 10.56
N GLU A 282 27.35 20.66 11.36
CA GLU A 282 28.06 20.85 12.62
C GLU A 282 29.58 21.05 12.44
N GLY A 283 30.10 21.00 11.22
CA GLY A 283 31.51 21.23 10.89
C GLY A 283 32.44 20.03 11.14
N SER A 284 31.89 18.87 11.47
CA SER A 284 32.66 17.63 11.70
C SER A 284 32.94 16.82 10.43
N LYS A 285 32.27 17.14 9.31
CA LYS A 285 32.52 16.57 7.97
C LYS A 285 32.61 17.64 6.89
N THR A 286 33.42 17.39 5.88
CA THR A 286 33.45 18.22 4.67
C THR A 286 32.38 17.80 3.68
N LYS A 287 32.13 18.63 2.66
CA LYS A 287 31.16 18.34 1.60
C LYS A 287 31.54 17.10 0.77
N GLU A 288 32.83 16.84 0.60
CA GLU A 288 33.36 15.68 -0.12
C GLU A 288 33.04 14.35 0.59
N GLU A 289 32.77 14.41 1.90
CA GLU A 289 32.43 13.26 2.72
C GLU A 289 30.94 12.91 2.70
N LEU A 290 30.09 13.75 2.08
CA LEU A 290 28.65 13.53 1.98
C LEU A 290 28.31 12.28 1.17
N LYS A 291 27.18 11.66 1.51
CA LYS A 291 26.64 10.45 0.89
C LYS A 291 25.41 10.80 0.06
N ARG A 292 25.41 10.42 -1.21
CA ARG A 292 24.29 10.58 -2.16
C ARG A 292 23.57 11.94 -2.07
N THR A 293 24.33 13.03 -2.09
CA THR A 293 23.81 14.38 -1.87
C THR A 293 24.14 15.31 -3.03
N PHE A 294 23.15 15.97 -3.60
CA PHE A 294 23.34 17.14 -4.46
C PHE A 294 23.41 18.43 -3.64
N THR A 295 24.29 19.35 -4.06
CA THR A 295 24.43 20.70 -3.53
C THR A 295 25.01 21.63 -4.61
N LEU A 296 24.95 22.95 -4.40
CA LEU A 296 25.69 23.89 -5.23
C LEU A 296 27.18 23.97 -4.85
N VAL A 297 28.04 23.98 -5.86
CA VAL A 297 29.46 24.34 -5.75
C VAL A 297 29.76 25.32 -6.88
N ASN A 298 30.20 26.54 -6.54
CA ASN A 298 30.50 27.61 -7.50
C ASN A 298 29.33 27.94 -8.46
N GLY A 299 28.08 27.80 -7.99
CA GLY A 299 26.88 28.06 -8.80
C GLY A 299 26.42 26.88 -9.67
N GLU A 300 27.14 25.75 -9.65
CA GLU A 300 26.80 24.55 -10.40
C GLU A 300 26.32 23.43 -9.49
N VAL A 301 25.35 22.65 -9.96
CA VAL A 301 24.84 21.47 -9.24
C VAL A 301 25.91 20.39 -9.23
N THR A 302 26.32 19.96 -8.04
CA THR A 302 27.35 18.94 -7.84
C THR A 302 26.79 17.81 -6.99
N TYR A 303 27.05 16.57 -7.41
CA TYR A 303 26.69 15.35 -6.69
C TYR A 303 27.88 14.80 -5.91
N PHE A 304 27.73 14.65 -4.59
CA PHE A 304 28.70 14.01 -3.72
C PHE A 304 28.20 12.63 -3.29
N ASN A 305 29.05 11.62 -3.45
CA ASN A 305 28.78 10.26 -3.02
C ASN A 305 30.05 9.59 -2.50
N ASN A 306 30.37 9.83 -1.24
CA ASN A 306 31.50 9.22 -0.57
C ASN A 306 31.34 7.70 -0.46
N LYS A 307 32.07 6.97 -1.30
CA LYS A 307 32.03 5.50 -1.37
C LYS A 307 32.55 4.81 -0.11
N ALA A 308 33.30 5.51 0.75
CA ALA A 308 33.77 4.97 2.02
C ALA A 308 32.65 4.93 3.08
N CYS A 309 31.56 5.68 2.90
CA CYS A 309 30.40 5.63 3.77
C CYS A 309 29.47 4.47 3.36
N SER A 310 29.37 3.45 4.21
CA SER A 310 28.42 2.36 4.06
C SER A 310 27.01 2.78 4.46
N ASP A 311 26.02 2.21 3.80
CA ASP A 311 24.62 2.34 4.20
C ASP A 311 24.31 1.47 5.44
N TYR A 312 23.25 1.85 6.16
CA TYR A 312 22.77 1.10 7.30
C TYR A 312 21.91 -0.06 6.84
N LYS A 313 22.14 -1.25 7.40
CA LYS A 313 21.28 -2.41 7.13
C LYS A 313 19.92 -2.21 7.78
N GLN A 314 18.87 -2.83 7.23
CA GLN A 314 17.50 -2.69 7.78
C GLN A 314 17.39 -3.09 9.27
N GLY A 315 18.22 -4.03 9.74
CA GLY A 315 18.28 -4.41 11.16
C GLY A 315 18.85 -3.33 12.09
N GLN A 316 19.52 -2.31 11.54
CA GLN A 316 20.24 -1.26 12.27
C GLN A 316 19.47 0.06 12.37
N VAL A 317 18.38 0.23 11.63
CA VAL A 317 17.66 1.52 11.53
C VAL A 317 16.67 1.81 12.67
N GLY A 318 16.58 0.92 13.67
CA GLY A 318 15.64 1.08 14.80
C GLY A 318 14.17 0.85 14.43
N THR A 319 13.27 1.24 15.34
CA THR A 319 11.82 1.17 15.17
C THR A 319 11.30 2.53 14.70
N PRO A 320 10.39 2.60 13.71
CA PRO A 320 9.76 3.86 13.33
C PRO A 320 9.08 4.54 14.54
N ASP A 321 9.19 5.87 14.62
CA ASP A 321 8.66 6.66 15.73
C ASP A 321 7.53 7.57 15.24
N TYR A 322 6.31 7.34 15.76
CA TYR A 322 5.11 8.09 15.36
C TYR A 322 4.65 9.14 16.37
N ARG A 323 5.40 9.37 17.46
CA ARG A 323 4.90 10.07 18.66
C ARG A 323 4.58 11.56 18.49
N ASP A 324 5.16 12.25 17.51
CA ASP A 324 4.88 13.69 17.30
C ASP A 324 3.69 13.94 16.38
N PHE A 325 3.21 12.91 15.67
CA PHE A 325 2.07 13.07 14.77
C PHE A 325 0.75 13.18 15.53
N LEU A 326 -0.18 13.92 14.93
CA LEU A 326 -1.56 14.06 15.41
C LEU A 326 -2.38 12.81 15.06
N LEU A 327 -2.01 11.65 15.62
CA LEU A 327 -2.54 10.34 15.20
C LEU A 327 -4.07 10.20 15.36
N ASP A 328 -4.68 10.97 16.26
CA ASP A 328 -6.14 11.04 16.48
C ASP A 328 -6.86 12.04 15.55
N LYS A 329 -6.13 12.78 14.71
CA LYS A 329 -6.68 13.84 13.87
C LYS A 329 -6.78 13.51 12.38
N TYR A 330 -6.25 12.38 11.93
CA TYR A 330 -6.38 11.91 10.56
C TYR A 330 -7.83 11.53 10.21
N ILE A 331 -8.24 11.75 8.96
CA ILE A 331 -9.62 11.60 8.49
C ILE A 331 -9.81 10.35 7.63
N ASN A 332 -10.91 9.63 7.86
CA ASN A 332 -11.25 8.39 7.14
C ASN A 332 -12.28 8.67 6.03
N ALA A 333 -11.81 9.13 4.86
CA ALA A 333 -12.65 9.43 3.71
C ALA A 333 -12.88 8.18 2.83
N ILE A 334 -14.12 7.94 2.39
CA ILE A 334 -14.46 6.82 1.50
C ILE A 334 -14.86 7.35 0.12
N GLU A 335 -13.92 7.33 -0.82
CA GLU A 335 -14.17 7.71 -2.22
C GLU A 335 -14.87 6.58 -3.00
N VAL A 336 -14.41 5.33 -2.81
CA VAL A 336 -14.89 4.17 -3.55
C VAL A 336 -15.50 3.15 -2.62
N VAL A 337 -16.70 2.68 -2.96
CA VAL A 337 -17.44 1.64 -2.23
C VAL A 337 -16.87 0.26 -2.56
N ASN A 338 -15.65 -0.03 -2.12
CA ASN A 338 -15.05 -1.36 -2.22
C ASN A 338 -14.45 -1.78 -0.87
N PRO A 339 -14.80 -2.96 -0.31
CA PRO A 339 -14.27 -3.45 0.96
C PRO A 339 -12.74 -3.51 1.03
N MET A 340 -12.07 -3.79 -0.08
CA MET A 340 -10.61 -3.71 -0.17
C MET A 340 -10.12 -2.26 -0.15
N HIS A 341 -10.78 -1.34 -0.86
CA HIS A 341 -10.38 0.07 -0.86
C HIS A 341 -10.40 0.70 0.54
N ARG A 342 -11.25 0.19 1.45
CA ARG A 342 -11.24 0.55 2.87
C ARG A 342 -9.89 0.33 3.53
N MET A 343 -9.14 -0.69 3.14
CA MET A 343 -7.81 -0.95 3.71
C MET A 343 -6.85 0.22 3.48
N TRP A 344 -7.02 0.99 2.41
CA TRP A 344 -6.21 2.18 2.11
C TRP A 344 -6.81 3.48 2.63
N SER A 345 -8.09 3.51 2.97
CA SER A 345 -8.85 4.76 3.17
C SER A 345 -9.61 4.86 4.50
N ASP A 346 -9.82 3.73 5.17
CA ASP A 346 -10.58 3.58 6.41
C ASP A 346 -9.70 2.97 7.51
N GLY A 347 -9.29 3.82 8.44
CA GLY A 347 -8.44 3.48 9.58
C GLY A 347 -6.97 3.78 9.34
N ARG A 348 -6.26 3.98 10.46
CA ARG A 348 -4.81 4.18 10.48
C ARG A 348 -4.10 2.83 10.64
N TRP A 349 -3.12 2.57 9.78
CA TRP A 349 -2.27 1.40 9.85
C TRP A 349 -0.87 1.78 10.31
N ASN A 350 -0.30 1.04 11.27
CA ASN A 350 1.13 1.14 11.55
C ASN A 350 1.88 0.60 10.33
N LYS A 351 2.56 1.49 9.61
CA LYS A 351 3.35 1.11 8.43
C LYS A 351 4.71 0.57 8.88
N LEU A 352 5.03 -0.62 8.40
CA LEU A 352 6.29 -1.32 8.69
C LEU A 352 6.77 -2.06 7.45
N THR A 353 8.02 -2.49 7.39
CA THR A 353 8.59 -3.26 6.27
C THR A 353 9.17 -4.55 6.83
N MET A 354 8.86 -5.69 6.21
CA MET A 354 9.46 -6.98 6.57
C MET A 354 10.87 -7.12 5.97
N ALA A 355 11.05 -6.59 4.76
CA ALA A 355 12.30 -6.56 4.03
C ALA A 355 12.48 -5.21 3.32
N HIS A 356 13.72 -4.78 3.21
CA HIS A 356 14.13 -3.73 2.29
C HIS A 356 14.37 -4.35 0.91
N GLY A 357 14.00 -3.65 -0.17
CA GLY A 357 14.14 -4.13 -1.55
C GLY A 357 13.23 -5.30 -1.94
N CYS A 358 13.37 -5.76 -3.19
CA CYS A 358 12.55 -6.82 -3.78
C CYS A 358 13.38 -8.09 -4.04
N TYR A 359 13.01 -9.21 -3.43
CA TYR A 359 13.70 -10.49 -3.63
C TYR A 359 13.58 -11.04 -5.07
N TRP A 360 12.58 -10.57 -5.85
CA TRP A 360 12.41 -10.98 -7.24
C TRP A 360 13.35 -10.21 -8.18
N GLY A 361 13.36 -8.88 -8.08
CA GLY A 361 14.35 -8.00 -8.72
C GLY A 361 14.54 -8.16 -10.22
N LYS A 362 13.54 -8.65 -10.96
CA LYS A 362 13.66 -8.99 -12.40
C LYS A 362 12.59 -8.38 -13.30
N CYS A 363 11.56 -7.75 -12.74
CA CYS A 363 10.47 -7.16 -13.53
C CYS A 363 11.00 -6.08 -14.46
N THR A 364 10.73 -6.19 -15.76
CA THR A 364 11.31 -5.30 -16.77
C THR A 364 10.70 -3.90 -16.79
N PHE A 365 9.53 -3.71 -16.18
CA PHE A 365 8.89 -2.40 -15.99
C PHE A 365 9.21 -1.72 -14.66
N CYS A 366 9.77 -2.45 -13.68
CA CYS A 366 10.09 -1.89 -12.36
C CYS A 366 11.48 -1.23 -12.40
N ASP A 367 11.69 -0.24 -11.54
CA ASP A 367 12.97 0.47 -11.36
C ASP A 367 14.03 -0.37 -10.62
N ILE A 368 14.19 -1.64 -11.00
CA ILE A 368 15.09 -2.61 -10.35
C ILE A 368 16.58 -2.22 -10.42
N SER A 369 16.93 -1.18 -11.17
CA SER A 369 18.28 -0.62 -11.18
C SER A 369 18.57 0.28 -9.97
N LEU A 370 17.53 0.78 -9.29
CA LEU A 370 17.63 1.65 -8.13
C LEU A 370 17.90 0.86 -6.85
N ASP A 371 18.73 1.39 -5.96
CA ASP A 371 19.23 0.65 -4.80
C ASP A 371 18.13 0.27 -3.81
N TYR A 372 17.12 1.13 -3.64
CA TYR A 372 15.98 0.84 -2.75
C TYR A 372 15.13 -0.38 -3.19
N ILE A 373 15.16 -0.74 -4.48
CA ILE A 373 14.51 -1.97 -5.00
C ILE A 373 15.53 -3.11 -5.10
N ARG A 374 16.73 -2.82 -5.62
CA ARG A 374 17.76 -3.79 -5.97
C ARG A 374 18.37 -4.47 -4.74
N LEU A 375 18.56 -3.73 -3.65
CA LEU A 375 19.23 -4.22 -2.45
C LEU A 375 18.21 -4.90 -1.53
N TYR A 376 18.07 -6.21 -1.70
CA TYR A 376 17.20 -7.02 -0.86
C TYR A 376 17.84 -7.38 0.48
N GLU A 377 17.23 -6.94 1.58
CA GLU A 377 17.64 -7.26 2.94
C GLU A 377 16.42 -7.64 3.79
N PRO A 378 16.23 -8.90 4.19
CA PRO A 378 15.18 -9.27 5.13
C PRO A 378 15.63 -9.09 6.58
N ILE A 379 14.69 -8.77 7.49
CA ILE A 379 14.95 -8.83 8.94
C ILE A 379 14.42 -10.11 9.59
N ALA A 380 14.96 -10.43 10.76
CA ALA A 380 14.49 -11.56 11.56
C ALA A 380 13.06 -11.33 12.05
N ALA A 381 12.22 -12.36 12.00
CA ALA A 381 10.83 -12.29 12.45
C ALA A 381 10.70 -11.85 13.93
N SER A 382 11.62 -12.28 14.80
CA SER A 382 11.62 -11.85 16.20
C SER A 382 11.79 -10.33 16.34
N LEU A 383 12.76 -9.75 15.63
CA LEU A 383 13.00 -8.31 15.62
C LEU A 383 11.79 -7.57 15.03
N LEU A 384 11.19 -8.10 13.96
CA LEU A 384 10.01 -7.50 13.35
C LEU A 384 8.83 -7.46 14.35
N VAL A 385 8.63 -8.54 15.11
CA VAL A 385 7.58 -8.59 16.14
C VAL A 385 7.92 -7.71 17.35
N ASP A 386 9.20 -7.57 17.74
CA ASP A 386 9.63 -6.60 18.75
C ASP A 386 9.23 -5.17 18.35
N ARG A 387 9.47 -4.80 17.07
CA ARG A 387 9.06 -3.50 16.50
C ARG A 387 7.53 -3.34 16.49
N MET A 388 6.78 -4.41 16.21
CA MET A 388 5.31 -4.37 16.27
C MET A 388 4.80 -4.07 17.68
N GLU A 389 5.35 -4.72 18.71
CA GLU A 389 4.97 -4.48 20.11
C GLU A 389 5.29 -3.04 20.54
N GLU A 390 6.45 -2.53 20.14
CA GLU A 390 6.82 -1.13 20.39
C GLU A 390 5.85 -0.15 19.70
N LEU A 391 5.51 -0.36 18.42
CA LEU A 391 4.56 0.47 17.69
C LEU A 391 3.14 0.42 18.28
N ILE A 392 2.70 -0.75 18.77
CA ILE A 392 1.45 -0.87 19.52
C ILE A 392 1.51 0.01 20.77
N GLY A 393 2.62 -0.05 21.52
CA GLY A 393 2.82 0.77 22.72
C GLY A 393 2.86 2.28 22.42
N GLN A 394 3.51 2.69 21.33
CA GLN A 394 3.60 4.09 20.92
C GLN A 394 2.26 4.67 20.45
N THR A 395 1.46 3.86 19.74
CA THR A 395 0.33 4.37 18.97
C THR A 395 -1.05 3.92 19.44
N GLY A 396 -1.11 2.91 20.31
CA GLY A 396 -2.35 2.30 20.76
C GLY A 396 -3.10 1.48 19.69
N GLN A 397 -2.53 1.30 18.50
CA GLN A 397 -3.18 0.60 17.39
C GLN A 397 -2.55 -0.77 17.11
N ASN A 398 -3.41 -1.75 16.81
CA ASN A 398 -3.03 -3.14 16.53
C ASN A 398 -3.08 -3.51 15.03
N GLY A 399 -3.34 -2.52 14.17
CA GLY A 399 -3.37 -2.68 12.71
C GLY A 399 -2.01 -2.42 12.08
N PHE A 400 -1.55 -3.30 11.20
CA PHE A 400 -0.31 -3.14 10.44
C PHE A 400 -0.51 -3.20 8.93
N HIS A 401 0.19 -2.32 8.21
CA HIS A 401 0.35 -2.41 6.76
C HIS A 401 1.84 -2.61 6.48
N PHE A 402 2.18 -3.76 5.92
CA PHE A 402 3.54 -4.02 5.49
C PHE A 402 3.76 -3.49 4.08
N VAL A 403 4.60 -2.46 3.96
CA VAL A 403 4.80 -1.67 2.73
C VAL A 403 5.99 -2.17 1.90
N ASP A 404 6.32 -3.45 2.01
CA ASP A 404 7.35 -4.13 1.24
C ASP A 404 7.08 -4.03 -0.28
N GLU A 405 8.15 -3.97 -1.07
CA GLU A 405 8.08 -4.08 -2.55
C GLU A 405 7.44 -5.41 -2.97
N ALA A 406 7.82 -6.49 -2.29
CA ALA A 406 7.17 -7.79 -2.37
C ALA A 406 7.50 -8.59 -1.10
N ALA A 407 6.52 -8.78 -0.21
CA ALA A 407 6.74 -9.51 1.03
C ALA A 407 7.15 -10.98 0.74
N PRO A 408 8.31 -11.45 1.25
CA PRO A 408 8.78 -12.80 0.98
C PRO A 408 7.92 -13.86 1.69
N PRO A 409 7.38 -14.89 1.01
CA PRO A 409 6.52 -15.89 1.64
C PRO A 409 7.17 -16.60 2.83
N ALA A 410 8.48 -16.84 2.76
CA ALA A 410 9.24 -17.48 3.84
C ALA A 410 9.30 -16.60 5.11
N LEU A 411 9.40 -15.28 4.95
CA LEU A 411 9.41 -14.33 6.06
C LEU A 411 8.00 -14.11 6.61
N MET A 412 6.99 -14.03 5.74
CA MET A 412 5.58 -13.98 6.16
C MET A 412 5.20 -15.20 7.01
N ARG A 413 5.67 -16.40 6.64
CA ARG A 413 5.51 -17.62 7.46
C ARG A 413 6.16 -17.47 8.83
N ALA A 414 7.41 -17.00 8.88
CA ALA A 414 8.14 -16.84 10.14
C ALA A 414 7.50 -15.79 11.05
N LEU A 415 7.07 -14.66 10.48
CA LEU A 415 6.30 -13.62 11.16
C LEU A 415 5.00 -14.17 11.73
N ALA A 416 4.22 -14.89 10.92
CA ALA A 416 2.94 -15.44 11.35
C ALA A 416 3.09 -16.41 12.52
N LEU A 417 4.12 -17.27 12.50
CA LEU A 417 4.44 -18.16 13.62
C LEU A 417 4.83 -17.39 14.88
N GLU A 418 5.66 -16.35 14.75
CA GLU A 418 6.11 -15.55 15.89
C GLU A 418 4.95 -14.75 16.52
N ILE A 419 4.07 -14.16 15.71
CA ILE A 419 2.83 -13.49 16.17
C ILE A 419 1.97 -14.45 16.99
N ILE A 420 1.73 -15.67 16.48
CA ILE A 420 0.90 -16.67 17.16
C ILE A 420 1.56 -17.13 18.46
N LYS A 421 2.87 -17.36 18.44
CA LYS A 421 3.67 -17.78 19.60
C LYS A 421 3.61 -16.74 20.72
N ARG A 422 3.73 -15.45 20.38
CA ARG A 422 3.60 -14.34 21.34
C ARG A 422 2.15 -13.99 21.70
N LYS A 423 1.18 -14.63 21.04
CA LYS A 423 -0.27 -14.41 21.23
C LYS A 423 -0.68 -12.95 20.99
N LEU A 424 0.00 -12.28 20.06
CA LEU A 424 -0.37 -10.92 19.67
C LEU A 424 -1.69 -10.93 18.92
N VAL A 425 -2.55 -9.97 19.25
CA VAL A 425 -3.85 -9.77 18.60
C VAL A 425 -3.71 -8.60 17.65
N VAL A 426 -3.41 -8.90 16.39
CA VAL A 426 -3.17 -7.90 15.33
C VAL A 426 -4.03 -8.17 14.11
N SER A 427 -4.25 -7.14 13.31
CA SER A 427 -4.76 -7.27 11.95
C SER A 427 -3.71 -6.71 11.00
N TRP A 428 -3.41 -7.42 9.93
CA TRP A 428 -2.38 -6.98 9.00
C TRP A 428 -2.65 -7.33 7.54
N TRP A 429 -2.01 -6.59 6.65
CA TRP A 429 -2.03 -6.83 5.21
C TRP A 429 -0.72 -6.35 4.58
N THR A 430 -0.43 -6.80 3.36
CA THR A 430 0.87 -6.57 2.70
C THR A 430 0.76 -6.67 1.19
N ASN A 431 1.77 -6.13 0.51
CA ASN A 431 2.01 -6.38 -0.91
C ASN A 431 2.79 -7.69 -1.11
N ILE A 432 2.40 -8.48 -2.11
CA ILE A 432 3.02 -9.77 -2.47
C ILE A 432 3.21 -9.89 -3.98
N ARG A 433 3.97 -10.91 -4.37
CA ARG A 433 3.96 -11.48 -5.73
C ARG A 433 3.17 -12.79 -5.71
N PHE A 434 2.21 -12.97 -6.63
CA PHE A 434 1.39 -14.18 -6.69
C PHE A 434 2.20 -15.41 -7.11
N GLU A 435 2.79 -16.13 -6.16
CA GLU A 435 3.67 -17.26 -6.43
C GLU A 435 3.23 -18.57 -5.77
N LYS A 436 3.74 -19.68 -6.30
CA LYS A 436 3.39 -21.05 -5.86
C LYS A 436 3.64 -21.36 -4.38
N SER A 437 4.45 -20.55 -3.70
CA SER A 437 4.74 -20.70 -2.28
C SER A 437 3.49 -20.44 -1.41
N PHE A 438 2.50 -19.71 -1.92
CA PHE A 438 1.22 -19.46 -1.26
C PHE A 438 0.27 -20.67 -1.39
N THR A 439 0.63 -21.75 -0.71
CA THR A 439 -0.21 -22.94 -0.57
C THR A 439 -1.41 -22.66 0.34
N ARG A 440 -2.41 -23.55 0.31
CA ARG A 440 -3.55 -23.55 1.25
C ARG A 440 -3.08 -23.41 2.71
N ASP A 441 -2.11 -24.22 3.12
CA ASP A 441 -1.67 -24.31 4.50
C ASP A 441 -0.92 -23.04 4.93
N LEU A 442 -0.12 -22.44 4.04
CA LEU A 442 0.47 -21.13 4.30
C LEU A 442 -0.63 -20.06 4.45
N CYS A 443 -1.61 -20.00 3.55
CA CYS A 443 -2.70 -19.02 3.63
C CYS A 443 -3.52 -19.16 4.92
N LEU A 444 -3.79 -20.40 5.37
CA LEU A 444 -4.42 -20.67 6.65
C LEU A 444 -3.58 -20.19 7.85
N LEU A 445 -2.25 -20.38 7.82
CA LEU A 445 -1.34 -19.83 8.83
C LEU A 445 -1.42 -18.30 8.85
N LEU A 446 -1.31 -17.65 7.69
CA LEU A 446 -1.36 -16.20 7.57
C LEU A 446 -2.67 -15.66 8.16
N LYS A 447 -3.81 -16.27 7.83
CA LYS A 447 -5.12 -15.92 8.39
C LYS A 447 -5.12 -16.03 9.91
N ARG A 448 -4.57 -17.13 10.46
CA ARG A 448 -4.51 -17.37 11.91
C ARG A 448 -3.65 -16.33 12.64
N SER A 449 -2.65 -15.76 11.98
CA SER A 449 -1.82 -14.68 12.52
C SER A 449 -2.43 -13.28 12.40
N GLY A 450 -3.61 -13.14 11.81
CA GLY A 450 -4.27 -11.85 11.62
C GLY A 450 -4.13 -11.23 10.23
N CYS A 451 -3.60 -11.95 9.24
CA CYS A 451 -3.62 -11.48 7.85
C CYS A 451 -5.08 -11.39 7.37
N ILE A 452 -5.51 -10.21 6.93
CA ILE A 452 -6.89 -9.99 6.45
C ILE A 452 -6.97 -9.72 4.95
N ALA A 453 -5.88 -9.22 4.36
CA ALA A 453 -5.82 -8.95 2.94
C ALA A 453 -4.38 -9.07 2.39
N VAL A 454 -4.28 -9.27 1.08
CA VAL A 454 -3.05 -9.13 0.30
C VAL A 454 -3.34 -8.34 -0.97
N SER A 455 -2.38 -7.53 -1.38
CA SER A 455 -2.33 -6.88 -2.69
C SER A 455 -1.18 -7.48 -3.49
N GLY A 456 -1.33 -7.69 -4.79
CA GLY A 456 -0.25 -8.22 -5.60
C GLY A 456 -0.38 -7.89 -7.07
N GLY A 457 0.75 -7.80 -7.75
CA GLY A 457 0.79 -7.57 -9.19
C GLY A 457 0.52 -8.85 -9.98
N LEU A 458 -0.61 -8.91 -10.67
CA LEU A 458 -0.79 -9.81 -11.81
C LEU A 458 -0.21 -9.16 -13.07
N GLU A 459 -0.22 -7.84 -13.15
CA GLU A 459 0.24 -7.02 -14.27
C GLU A 459 -0.56 -7.28 -15.53
N VAL A 460 -0.33 -8.38 -16.24
CA VAL A 460 -1.03 -8.69 -17.48
C VAL A 460 -1.53 -10.12 -17.44
N ALA A 461 -2.79 -10.32 -17.85
CA ALA A 461 -3.35 -11.66 -17.99
C ALA A 461 -3.08 -12.22 -19.41
N SER A 462 -1.80 -12.23 -19.80
CA SER A 462 -1.27 -12.82 -21.02
C SER A 462 0.09 -13.45 -20.73
N ASP A 463 0.23 -14.76 -20.90
CA ASP A 463 1.48 -15.47 -20.57
C ASP A 463 2.67 -14.96 -21.40
N ARG A 464 2.45 -14.57 -22.67
CA ARG A 464 3.49 -13.94 -23.52
C ARG A 464 4.00 -12.63 -22.90
N LEU A 465 3.10 -11.78 -22.42
CA LEU A 465 3.46 -10.50 -21.80
C LEU A 465 4.08 -10.71 -20.42
N LEU A 466 3.64 -11.72 -19.65
CA LEU A 466 4.27 -12.09 -18.38
C LEU A 466 5.72 -12.58 -18.56
N GLU A 467 6.03 -13.27 -19.66
CA GLU A 467 7.39 -13.66 -20.03
C GLU A 467 8.25 -12.44 -20.40
N LEU A 468 7.74 -11.52 -21.21
CA LEU A 468 8.41 -10.25 -21.57
C LEU A 468 8.66 -9.37 -20.34
N ILE A 469 7.69 -9.32 -19.42
CA ILE A 469 7.78 -8.61 -18.15
C ILE A 469 8.78 -9.29 -17.20
N GLN A 470 9.08 -10.57 -17.41
CA GLN A 470 9.81 -11.43 -16.48
C GLN A 470 9.19 -11.42 -15.08
N LYS A 471 7.85 -11.46 -14.99
CA LYS A 471 7.16 -11.55 -13.69
C LYS A 471 7.40 -12.91 -13.04
N GLY A 472 7.64 -13.96 -13.84
CA GLY A 472 7.93 -15.33 -13.40
C GLY A 472 6.73 -16.06 -12.79
N ILE A 473 5.52 -15.64 -13.17
CA ILE A 473 4.24 -16.22 -12.77
C ILE A 473 3.44 -16.53 -14.04
N THR A 474 2.46 -17.41 -13.94
CA THR A 474 1.46 -17.64 -15.01
C THR A 474 0.06 -17.30 -14.50
N VAL A 475 -0.88 -17.03 -15.41
CA VAL A 475 -2.27 -16.74 -15.02
C VAL A 475 -2.87 -17.90 -14.20
N ALA A 476 -2.55 -19.13 -14.57
CA ALA A 476 -3.02 -20.31 -13.87
C ALA A 476 -2.52 -20.40 -12.41
N GLN A 477 -1.26 -20.01 -12.17
CA GLN A 477 -0.71 -19.92 -10.82
C GLN A 477 -1.41 -18.83 -10.00
N VAL A 478 -1.67 -17.66 -10.60
CA VAL A 478 -2.37 -16.57 -9.90
C VAL A 478 -3.78 -17.00 -9.50
N ALA A 479 -4.53 -17.64 -10.40
CA ALA A 479 -5.87 -18.15 -10.08
C ALA A 479 -5.87 -19.09 -8.87
N GLN A 480 -4.90 -20.01 -8.79
CA GLN A 480 -4.77 -20.94 -7.68
C GLN A 480 -4.39 -20.27 -6.36
N VAL A 481 -3.44 -19.34 -6.40
CA VAL A 481 -3.02 -18.57 -5.22
C VAL A 481 -4.18 -17.72 -4.70
N ASN A 482 -4.92 -17.06 -5.60
CA ASN A 482 -6.10 -16.26 -5.28
C ASN A 482 -7.20 -17.10 -4.62
N ARG A 483 -7.43 -18.32 -5.11
CA ARG A 483 -8.31 -19.30 -4.45
C ARG A 483 -7.84 -19.61 -3.04
N ASN A 484 -6.56 -19.94 -2.85
CA ASN A 484 -6.02 -20.31 -1.53
C ASN A 484 -6.18 -19.17 -0.51
N PHE A 485 -5.94 -17.93 -0.91
CA PHE A 485 -6.19 -16.75 -0.06
C PHE A 485 -7.68 -16.60 0.25
N THR A 486 -8.54 -16.60 -0.78
CA THR A 486 -9.98 -16.41 -0.62
C THR A 486 -10.62 -17.49 0.26
N GLU A 487 -10.28 -18.77 0.05
CA GLU A 487 -10.78 -19.89 0.86
C GLU A 487 -10.29 -19.83 2.32
N ALA A 488 -9.09 -19.29 2.55
CA ALA A 488 -8.61 -18.99 3.90
C ALA A 488 -9.32 -17.76 4.53
N GLY A 489 -10.12 -17.02 3.76
CA GLY A 489 -10.80 -15.80 4.19
C GLY A 489 -9.89 -14.57 4.21
N ILE A 490 -8.87 -14.53 3.35
CA ILE A 490 -7.99 -13.38 3.10
C ILE A 490 -8.45 -12.73 1.79
N MET A 491 -8.71 -11.42 1.82
CA MET A 491 -9.10 -10.68 0.62
C MET A 491 -7.91 -10.46 -0.32
N VAL A 492 -8.18 -10.44 -1.62
CA VAL A 492 -7.17 -10.28 -2.67
C VAL A 492 -7.47 -9.05 -3.50
N HIS A 493 -6.47 -8.18 -3.62
CA HIS A 493 -6.43 -7.09 -4.60
C HIS A 493 -5.35 -7.36 -5.66
N ALA A 494 -5.70 -7.21 -6.93
CA ALA A 494 -4.75 -7.37 -8.03
C ALA A 494 -4.41 -6.03 -8.70
N TYR A 495 -3.12 -5.70 -8.77
CA TYR A 495 -2.64 -4.65 -9.67
C TYR A 495 -2.55 -5.21 -11.09
N LEU A 496 -3.17 -4.49 -12.02
CA LEU A 496 -3.26 -4.80 -13.43
C LEU A 496 -2.69 -3.63 -14.22
N MET A 497 -2.02 -3.97 -15.31
CA MET A 497 -1.31 -3.08 -16.21
C MET A 497 -1.76 -3.38 -17.64
N TYR A 498 -2.01 -2.34 -18.42
CA TYR A 498 -2.24 -2.46 -19.86
C TYR A 498 -1.42 -1.39 -20.59
N GLY A 499 -1.18 -1.58 -21.88
CA GLY A 499 -0.28 -0.75 -22.68
C GLY A 499 1.20 -1.09 -22.54
N PHE A 500 1.55 -2.29 -22.06
CA PHE A 500 2.95 -2.72 -22.08
C PHE A 500 3.43 -2.87 -23.54
N PRO A 501 4.72 -2.62 -23.86
CA PRO A 501 5.25 -2.73 -25.21
C PRO A 501 4.81 -4.00 -25.95
N THR A 502 4.39 -3.83 -27.19
CA THR A 502 3.87 -4.85 -28.11
C THR A 502 2.53 -5.47 -27.70
N GLN A 503 1.83 -4.92 -26.70
CA GLN A 503 0.52 -5.45 -26.30
C GLN A 503 -0.52 -5.17 -27.39
N THR A 504 -1.25 -6.21 -27.79
CA THR A 504 -2.28 -6.08 -28.81
C THR A 504 -3.67 -5.79 -28.21
N ALA A 505 -4.58 -5.29 -29.04
CA ALA A 505 -6.00 -5.14 -28.67
C ALA A 505 -6.62 -6.48 -28.25
N GLN A 506 -6.23 -7.58 -28.91
CA GLN A 506 -6.68 -8.92 -28.58
C GLN A 506 -6.26 -9.31 -27.16
N GLU A 507 -4.99 -9.11 -26.79
CA GLU A 507 -4.50 -9.43 -25.44
C GLU A 507 -5.13 -8.56 -24.36
N THR A 508 -5.47 -7.32 -24.69
CA THR A 508 -6.21 -6.43 -23.77
C THR A 508 -7.59 -7.01 -23.46
N ILE A 509 -8.33 -7.44 -24.48
CA ILE A 509 -9.66 -8.05 -24.31
C ILE A 509 -9.60 -9.44 -23.66
N ASP A 510 -8.62 -10.27 -24.04
CA ASP A 510 -8.42 -11.58 -23.41
C ASP A 510 -8.05 -11.44 -21.93
N SER A 511 -7.24 -10.42 -21.59
CA SER A 511 -6.94 -10.12 -20.19
C SER A 511 -8.18 -9.70 -19.42
N LEU A 512 -9.03 -8.85 -20.00
CA LEU A 512 -10.31 -8.46 -19.39
C LEU A 512 -11.22 -9.67 -19.14
N GLU A 513 -11.29 -10.62 -20.08
CA GLU A 513 -12.08 -11.85 -19.94
C GLU A 513 -11.56 -12.74 -18.80
N MET A 514 -10.24 -12.93 -18.69
CA MET A 514 -9.66 -13.70 -17.58
C MET A 514 -10.00 -13.06 -16.23
N ILE A 515 -9.91 -11.73 -16.13
CA ILE A 515 -10.27 -11.00 -14.91
C ILE A 515 -11.77 -11.15 -14.60
N ARG A 516 -12.65 -11.03 -15.60
CA ARG A 516 -14.09 -11.28 -15.45
C ARG A 516 -14.36 -12.67 -14.87
N GLN A 517 -13.71 -13.71 -15.41
CA GLN A 517 -13.84 -15.08 -14.91
C GLN A 517 -13.32 -15.25 -13.47
N MET A 518 -12.24 -14.55 -13.07
CA MET A 518 -11.75 -14.57 -11.68
C MET A 518 -12.76 -13.93 -10.70
N PHE A 519 -13.41 -12.83 -11.09
CA PHE A 519 -14.50 -12.24 -10.31
C PHE A 519 -15.71 -13.18 -10.25
N ALA A 520 -16.11 -13.78 -11.36
CA ALA A 520 -17.22 -14.74 -11.42
C ALA A 520 -16.97 -15.99 -10.56
N ALA A 521 -15.71 -16.46 -10.50
CA ALA A 521 -15.30 -17.55 -9.61
C ALA A 521 -15.19 -17.14 -8.13
N GLY A 522 -15.31 -15.85 -7.82
CA GLY A 522 -15.23 -15.32 -6.45
C GLY A 522 -13.83 -15.32 -5.84
N ILE A 523 -12.78 -15.58 -6.61
CA ILE A 523 -11.39 -15.68 -6.12
C ILE A 523 -10.65 -14.34 -6.12
N LEU A 524 -11.26 -13.27 -6.63
CA LEU A 524 -10.71 -11.92 -6.68
C LEU A 524 -11.75 -10.93 -6.16
N GLN A 525 -11.39 -10.10 -5.17
CA GLN A 525 -12.33 -9.15 -4.55
C GLN A 525 -12.14 -7.72 -5.07
N SER A 526 -10.95 -7.39 -5.54
CA SER A 526 -10.64 -6.06 -6.07
C SER A 526 -9.50 -6.12 -7.06
N ALA A 527 -9.47 -5.21 -8.01
CA ALA A 527 -8.31 -4.98 -8.84
C ALA A 527 -8.28 -3.53 -9.32
N PHE A 528 -7.18 -3.12 -9.93
CA PHE A 528 -7.06 -1.80 -10.53
C PHE A 528 -6.21 -1.85 -11.81
N TRP A 529 -6.72 -1.24 -12.89
CA TRP A 529 -5.99 -1.09 -14.16
C TRP A 529 -5.21 0.23 -14.21
N HIS A 530 -3.90 0.13 -14.35
CA HIS A 530 -3.02 1.24 -14.70
C HIS A 530 -2.58 1.13 -16.16
N LEU A 531 -2.53 2.27 -16.85
CA LEU A 531 -1.82 2.36 -18.12
C LEU A 531 -0.32 2.31 -17.81
N PHE A 532 0.43 1.50 -18.56
CA PHE A 532 1.86 1.40 -18.44
C PHE A 532 2.54 2.75 -18.75
N THR A 533 3.51 3.11 -17.91
CA THR A 533 4.42 4.23 -18.14
C THR A 533 5.84 3.69 -18.12
N MET A 534 6.63 4.04 -19.13
CA MET A 534 8.02 3.63 -19.22
C MET A 534 8.88 4.55 -18.36
N THR A 535 9.44 4.02 -17.26
CA THR A 535 10.32 4.76 -16.36
C THR A 535 11.77 4.70 -16.80
N ALA A 536 12.57 5.73 -16.50
CA ALA A 536 13.96 5.84 -16.94
C ALA A 536 14.90 4.80 -16.34
N HIS A 537 14.53 4.24 -15.18
CA HIS A 537 15.36 3.32 -14.41
C HIS A 537 14.94 1.85 -14.57
N SER A 538 13.84 1.59 -15.27
CA SER A 538 13.39 0.24 -15.59
C SER A 538 14.20 -0.38 -16.73
N PRO A 539 14.35 -1.72 -16.79
CA PRO A 539 14.98 -2.39 -17.92
C PRO A 539 14.39 -2.00 -19.29
N VAL A 540 13.08 -1.76 -19.37
CA VAL A 540 12.42 -1.28 -20.59
C VAL A 540 12.81 0.17 -20.93
N GLY A 541 12.95 1.06 -19.96
CA GLY A 541 13.45 2.42 -20.21
C GLY A 541 14.94 2.51 -20.51
N LEU A 542 15.75 1.60 -19.95
CA LEU A 542 17.18 1.51 -20.19
C LEU A 542 17.52 0.89 -21.56
N GLN A 543 16.71 -0.06 -22.02
CA GLN A 543 16.94 -0.82 -23.27
C GLN A 543 15.65 -1.00 -24.08
N PRO A 544 14.99 0.09 -24.51
CA PRO A 544 13.67 0.06 -25.16
C PRO A 544 13.66 -0.78 -26.45
N GLU A 545 14.80 -0.82 -27.17
CA GLU A 545 14.96 -1.60 -28.39
C GLU A 545 14.76 -3.11 -28.19
N LYS A 546 15.06 -3.63 -27.00
CA LYS A 546 14.81 -5.05 -26.66
C LYS A 546 13.32 -5.39 -26.54
N PHE A 547 12.48 -4.36 -26.40
CA PHE A 547 11.04 -4.46 -26.27
C PHE A 547 10.31 -3.94 -27.52
N ASN A 548 11.04 -3.74 -28.63
CA ASN A 548 10.52 -3.23 -29.91
C ASN A 548 9.85 -1.85 -29.81
N VAL A 549 10.29 -1.02 -28.87
CA VAL A 549 9.83 0.37 -28.73
C VAL A 549 11.01 1.33 -28.86
N LYS A 550 10.72 2.59 -29.16
CA LYS A 550 11.71 3.67 -29.27
C LYS A 550 11.33 4.80 -28.33
N LYS A 551 12.32 5.50 -27.77
CA LYS A 551 12.06 6.76 -27.06
C LYS A 551 11.63 7.81 -28.09
N GLU A 552 10.67 8.64 -27.73
CA GLU A 552 10.27 9.77 -28.58
C GLU A 552 11.40 10.81 -28.66
N ASN A 553 12.12 11.01 -27.55
CA ASN A 553 13.26 11.91 -27.46
C ASN A 553 14.33 11.34 -26.53
N ASP A 554 15.61 11.52 -26.89
CA ASP A 554 16.77 11.14 -26.07
C ASP A 554 17.31 12.31 -25.22
N THR A 555 16.71 13.50 -25.35
CA THR A 555 17.14 14.69 -24.60
C THR A 555 16.81 14.52 -23.12
N THR A 556 17.84 14.52 -22.28
CA THR A 556 17.68 14.61 -20.82
C THR A 556 17.44 16.07 -20.43
N GLY A 557 16.31 16.33 -19.77
CA GLY A 557 15.99 17.63 -19.20
C GLY A 557 16.86 17.99 -18.01
N THR A 558 16.79 19.25 -17.57
CA THR A 558 17.61 19.76 -16.46
C THR A 558 17.02 19.45 -15.07
N PHE A 559 15.76 18.99 -15.00
CA PHE A 559 15.01 18.82 -13.74
C PHE A 559 14.52 17.38 -13.49
N ALA A 560 13.27 17.05 -13.84
CA ALA A 560 12.65 15.75 -13.58
C ALA A 560 12.70 14.86 -14.84
N ASN A 561 13.28 13.66 -14.73
CA ASN A 561 13.60 12.81 -15.88
C ASN A 561 13.27 11.32 -15.67
N ASN A 562 12.07 10.98 -15.17
CA ASN A 562 11.67 9.59 -14.99
C ASN A 562 10.75 9.06 -16.10
N ASP A 563 9.65 9.74 -16.38
CA ASP A 563 8.66 9.28 -17.36
C ASP A 563 9.18 9.47 -18.78
N ILE A 564 9.38 8.38 -19.50
CA ILE A 564 9.85 8.39 -20.89
C ILE A 564 8.68 8.14 -21.83
N VAL A 565 8.39 9.13 -22.69
CA VAL A 565 7.46 8.95 -23.82
C VAL A 565 8.09 8.01 -24.84
N HIS A 566 7.34 7.00 -25.26
CA HIS A 566 7.80 5.99 -26.19
C HIS A 566 6.83 5.78 -27.35
N ILE A 567 7.38 5.31 -28.45
CA ILE A 567 6.67 4.96 -29.68
C ILE A 567 6.65 3.44 -29.79
N ASP A 568 5.44 2.89 -29.84
CA ASP A 568 5.19 1.47 -30.13
C ASP A 568 4.43 1.34 -31.46
N GLU A 569 5.15 1.00 -32.52
CA GLU A 569 4.60 0.83 -33.87
C GLU A 569 3.75 -0.45 -34.01
N THR A 570 3.83 -1.36 -33.03
CA THR A 570 3.20 -2.70 -33.06
C THR A 570 2.06 -2.86 -32.06
N GLY A 571 1.99 -1.97 -31.08
CA GLY A 571 0.97 -1.92 -30.03
C GLY A 571 -0.40 -1.46 -30.52
N ALA A 572 -1.39 -1.56 -29.64
CA ALA A 572 -2.71 -0.98 -29.90
C ALA A 572 -2.76 0.49 -29.49
N ASP A 573 -3.82 1.19 -29.88
CA ASP A 573 -4.18 2.46 -29.24
C ASP A 573 -4.71 2.17 -27.83
N HIS A 574 -3.79 2.13 -26.86
CA HIS A 574 -4.10 1.70 -25.49
C HIS A 574 -4.96 2.71 -24.74
N GLU A 575 -4.84 4.01 -25.02
CA GLU A 575 -5.62 5.05 -24.35
C GLU A 575 -7.12 4.86 -24.57
N ALA A 576 -7.51 4.48 -25.80
CA ALA A 576 -8.90 4.18 -26.14
C ALA A 576 -9.54 3.11 -25.23
N PHE A 577 -8.78 2.15 -24.70
CA PHE A 577 -9.31 1.09 -23.82
C PHE A 577 -9.51 1.54 -22.36
N SER A 578 -8.91 2.66 -21.93
CA SER A 578 -8.86 3.05 -20.50
C SER A 578 -10.24 3.13 -19.85
N TYR A 579 -11.18 3.79 -20.52
CA TYR A 579 -12.52 4.00 -19.98
C TYR A 579 -13.29 2.68 -19.84
N GLY A 580 -13.28 1.84 -20.89
CA GLY A 580 -13.97 0.55 -20.86
C GLY A 580 -13.39 -0.42 -19.83
N LEU A 581 -12.07 -0.46 -19.67
CA LEU A 581 -11.39 -1.26 -18.64
C LEU A 581 -11.76 -0.80 -17.22
N LYS A 582 -11.73 0.51 -16.95
CA LYS A 582 -12.12 1.06 -15.64
C LYS A 582 -13.59 0.79 -15.33
N LYS A 583 -14.48 1.05 -16.30
CA LYS A 583 -15.93 0.87 -16.15
C LYS A 583 -16.30 -0.58 -15.92
N SER A 584 -15.78 -1.50 -16.73
CA SER A 584 -16.04 -2.94 -16.58
C SER A 584 -15.54 -3.45 -15.23
N LEU A 585 -14.31 -3.09 -14.83
CA LEU A 585 -13.75 -3.54 -13.58
C LEU A 585 -14.52 -3.04 -12.35
N LEU A 586 -14.95 -1.77 -12.37
CA LEU A 586 -15.84 -1.23 -11.34
C LEU A 586 -17.10 -2.09 -11.19
N ASN A 587 -17.75 -2.43 -12.31
CA ASN A 587 -18.95 -3.28 -12.30
C ASN A 587 -18.65 -4.72 -11.83
N TYR A 588 -17.53 -5.31 -12.23
CA TYR A 588 -17.16 -6.67 -11.82
C TYR A 588 -16.86 -6.79 -10.32
N MET A 589 -16.21 -5.79 -9.72
CA MET A 589 -16.02 -5.72 -8.26
C MET A 589 -17.33 -5.70 -7.48
N HIS A 590 -18.41 -5.36 -8.18
CA HIS A 590 -19.77 -5.23 -7.68
C HIS A 590 -20.68 -6.40 -8.10
N GLY A 591 -20.14 -7.39 -8.82
CA GLY A 591 -20.90 -8.54 -9.33
C GLY A 591 -21.86 -8.20 -10.49
N ILE A 592 -21.74 -7.00 -11.07
CA ILE A 592 -22.60 -6.52 -12.16
C ILE A 592 -21.95 -6.82 -13.51
N GLY A 593 -22.78 -7.20 -14.48
CA GLY A 593 -22.36 -7.32 -15.87
C GLY A 593 -21.38 -8.47 -16.15
N LEU A 594 -21.29 -9.44 -15.23
CA LEU A 594 -20.44 -10.63 -15.42
C LEU A 594 -20.94 -11.51 -16.59
N GLU A 595 -22.23 -11.50 -16.91
CA GLU A 595 -22.79 -12.27 -18.04
C GLU A 595 -22.90 -11.45 -19.33
N GLU A 596 -22.52 -10.17 -19.30
CA GLU A 596 -22.65 -9.28 -20.45
C GLU A 596 -21.50 -9.46 -21.44
N PRO A 597 -21.75 -9.32 -22.76
CA PRO A 597 -20.67 -9.34 -23.74
C PRO A 597 -19.65 -8.22 -23.48
N LEU A 598 -18.36 -8.54 -23.60
CA LEU A 598 -17.27 -7.56 -23.36
C LEU A 598 -17.40 -6.27 -24.19
N GLN A 599 -17.98 -6.37 -25.40
CA GLN A 599 -18.25 -5.22 -26.27
C GLN A 599 -19.10 -4.12 -25.61
N LYS A 600 -19.95 -4.46 -24.63
CA LYS A 600 -20.81 -3.48 -23.92
C LYS A 600 -20.02 -2.39 -23.20
N TRP A 601 -18.78 -2.67 -22.85
CA TRP A 601 -17.93 -1.74 -22.10
C TRP A 601 -17.19 -0.74 -22.99
N PHE A 602 -17.21 -0.94 -24.31
CA PHE A 602 -16.47 -0.13 -25.28
C PHE A 602 -17.43 0.48 -26.30
N ASP A 603 -17.25 1.75 -26.61
CA ASP A 603 -17.99 2.53 -27.61
C ASP A 603 -17.46 2.32 -29.04
N PHE A 604 -16.31 1.67 -29.17
CA PHE A 604 -15.73 1.21 -30.43
C PHE A 604 -15.75 -0.32 -30.54
N LYS A 605 -15.63 -0.84 -31.77
CA LYS A 605 -15.62 -2.28 -32.02
C LYS A 605 -14.35 -2.94 -31.46
N VAL A 606 -14.51 -3.91 -30.57
CA VAL A 606 -13.40 -4.69 -30.00
C VAL A 606 -13.35 -6.11 -30.59
N PRO A 607 -12.18 -6.78 -30.60
CA PRO A 607 -12.09 -8.18 -31.01
C PRO A 607 -12.89 -9.08 -30.07
N LYS A 608 -13.33 -10.24 -30.58
CA LYS A 608 -13.91 -11.30 -29.72
C LYS A 608 -12.80 -11.93 -28.89
N THR A 609 -13.09 -12.25 -27.64
CA THR A 609 -12.12 -12.96 -26.80
C THR A 609 -11.81 -14.35 -27.37
N ARG A 610 -10.55 -14.78 -27.21
CA ARG A 610 -10.06 -16.13 -27.52
C ARG A 610 -10.04 -17.03 -26.28
N VAL A 611 -10.32 -16.49 -25.10
CA VAL A 611 -10.34 -17.23 -23.84
C VAL A 611 -11.61 -18.07 -23.78
N ALA A 612 -11.47 -19.36 -23.45
CA ALA A 612 -12.61 -20.24 -23.27
C ALA A 612 -13.47 -19.77 -22.08
N PRO A 613 -14.82 -19.82 -22.15
CA PRO A 613 -15.70 -19.29 -21.10
C PRO A 613 -15.49 -19.89 -19.70
N ASP A 614 -14.97 -21.12 -19.64
CA ASP A 614 -14.71 -21.90 -18.42
C ASP A 614 -13.22 -22.04 -18.10
N HIS A 615 -12.35 -21.26 -18.75
CA HIS A 615 -10.89 -21.39 -18.62
C HIS A 615 -10.40 -21.33 -17.17
N ILE A 616 -10.79 -20.31 -16.41
CA ILE A 616 -10.38 -20.18 -15.00
C ILE A 616 -10.99 -21.32 -14.16
N GLN A 617 -12.23 -21.72 -14.42
CA GLN A 617 -12.86 -22.84 -13.71
C GLN A 617 -12.07 -24.14 -13.94
N GLN A 618 -11.69 -24.44 -15.18
CA GLN A 618 -10.86 -25.60 -15.51
C GLN A 618 -9.50 -25.55 -14.80
N VAL A 619 -8.82 -24.40 -14.83
CA VAL A 619 -7.55 -24.20 -14.11
C VAL A 619 -7.70 -24.52 -12.63
N LEU A 620 -8.78 -24.06 -11.99
CA LEU A 620 -9.03 -24.30 -10.56
C LEU A 620 -9.25 -25.79 -10.25
N THR A 621 -9.75 -26.59 -11.19
CA THR A 621 -9.89 -28.05 -10.98
C THR A 621 -8.57 -28.82 -11.07
N GLN A 622 -7.54 -28.23 -11.67
CA GLN A 622 -6.23 -28.88 -11.79
C GLN A 622 -5.46 -28.79 -10.48
N ASP A 623 -4.79 -29.88 -10.10
CA ASP A 623 -3.85 -29.86 -8.99
C ASP A 623 -2.46 -29.48 -9.51
N LEU A 624 -2.16 -28.18 -9.49
CA LEU A 624 -0.93 -27.62 -10.06
C LEU A 624 0.28 -27.71 -9.11
N TYR A 625 0.09 -28.17 -7.87
CA TYR A 625 1.15 -28.19 -6.87
C TYR A 625 1.48 -29.61 -6.39
N ALA A 626 2.78 -29.89 -6.28
CA ALA A 626 3.28 -31.18 -5.82
C ALA A 626 2.99 -31.41 -4.32
N ALA A 627 2.94 -32.68 -3.93
CA ALA A 627 2.87 -33.11 -2.54
C ALA A 627 3.97 -32.45 -1.67
N ALA A 628 3.70 -32.31 -0.38
CA ALA A 628 4.63 -31.73 0.57
C ALA A 628 5.98 -32.44 0.52
N LYS A 629 7.08 -31.69 0.41
CA LYS A 629 8.43 -32.24 0.41
C LYS A 629 8.78 -32.81 1.79
N PRO A 630 9.69 -33.79 1.90
CA PRO A 630 10.16 -34.31 3.20
C PRO A 630 10.71 -33.21 4.14
N SER A 631 11.26 -32.12 3.58
CA SER A 631 11.77 -30.98 4.34
C SER A 631 10.71 -29.97 4.79
N SER A 632 9.44 -30.14 4.37
CA SER A 632 8.33 -29.25 4.74
C SER A 632 8.14 -29.26 6.25
N LYS A 633 7.83 -28.11 6.83
CA LYS A 633 7.63 -27.97 8.27
C LYS A 633 6.21 -28.35 8.64
N ILE A 634 6.05 -29.21 9.63
CA ILE A 634 4.74 -29.60 10.14
C ILE A 634 4.47 -28.84 11.43
N VAL A 635 3.35 -28.12 11.47
CA VAL A 635 2.98 -27.28 12.61
C VAL A 635 1.54 -27.55 13.02
N TRP A 636 1.32 -27.65 14.33
CA TRP A 636 0.01 -27.74 14.95
C TRP A 636 -0.35 -26.41 15.62
N LEU A 637 -1.38 -25.75 15.12
CA LEU A 637 -1.95 -24.52 15.68
C LEU A 637 -3.19 -24.78 16.56
N GLY A 638 -3.72 -26.00 16.53
CA GLY A 638 -4.92 -26.37 17.26
C GLY A 638 -4.66 -26.61 18.75
N ARG A 639 -5.74 -26.88 19.49
CA ARG A 639 -5.66 -27.30 20.90
C ARG A 639 -5.42 -28.79 20.99
N SER A 640 -4.89 -29.27 22.12
CA SER A 640 -4.77 -30.71 22.35
C SER A 640 -6.13 -31.41 22.23
N PRO A 641 -6.22 -32.55 21.53
CA PRO A 641 -7.48 -33.27 21.36
C PRO A 641 -7.91 -33.97 22.66
N ILE A 642 -9.21 -34.17 22.81
CA ILE A 642 -9.77 -35.17 23.73
C ILE A 642 -9.67 -36.52 23.04
N VAL A 643 -9.13 -37.52 23.74
CA VAL A 643 -8.89 -38.87 23.21
C VAL A 643 -9.84 -39.85 23.88
N GLU A 644 -10.69 -40.51 23.09
CA GLU A 644 -11.64 -41.52 23.58
C GLU A 644 -11.48 -42.82 22.79
N HIS A 645 -11.53 -43.97 23.47
CA HIS A 645 -11.42 -45.28 22.84
C HIS A 645 -12.78 -45.95 22.73
N PHE A 646 -13.04 -46.59 21.58
CA PHE A 646 -14.27 -47.34 21.37
C PHE A 646 -14.05 -48.55 20.45
N THR A 647 -14.91 -49.55 20.56
CA THR A 647 -14.89 -50.73 19.69
C THR A 647 -15.92 -50.57 18.59
N LYS A 648 -15.50 -50.65 17.33
CA LYS A 648 -16.38 -50.66 16.18
C LYS A 648 -16.61 -52.12 15.75
N SER A 649 -17.85 -52.57 15.67
CA SER A 649 -18.20 -53.91 15.17
C SER A 649 -18.94 -53.82 13.84
N LYS A 650 -18.49 -54.57 12.82
CA LYS A 650 -19.19 -54.67 11.52
C LYS A 650 -18.97 -56.06 10.92
N LYS A 651 -20.06 -56.75 10.55
CA LYS A 651 -20.04 -58.09 9.95
C LYS A 651 -19.20 -59.13 10.75
N GLY A 652 -19.31 -59.14 12.08
CA GLY A 652 -18.60 -60.08 12.95
C GLY A 652 -17.15 -59.71 13.28
N ASN A 653 -16.56 -58.73 12.59
CA ASN A 653 -15.23 -58.21 12.92
C ASN A 653 -15.32 -57.05 13.91
N GLN A 654 -14.38 -57.00 14.85
CA GLN A 654 -14.23 -55.93 15.82
C GLN A 654 -12.90 -55.20 15.59
N TRP A 655 -12.94 -53.87 15.61
CA TRP A 655 -11.75 -53.03 15.55
C TRP A 655 -11.74 -52.07 16.73
N GLU A 656 -10.60 -51.95 17.40
CA GLU A 656 -10.37 -50.90 18.39
C GLU A 656 -10.02 -49.59 17.69
N MET A 657 -10.78 -48.56 18.01
CA MET A 657 -10.68 -47.25 17.39
C MET A 657 -10.44 -46.18 18.46
N THR A 658 -9.76 -45.11 18.06
CA THR A 658 -9.64 -43.88 18.84
C THR A 658 -10.39 -42.77 18.14
N GLU A 659 -11.29 -42.11 18.86
CA GLU A 659 -11.85 -40.82 18.46
C GLU A 659 -10.97 -39.69 19.02
N LEU A 660 -10.47 -38.83 18.13
CA LEU A 660 -9.80 -37.58 18.48
C LEU A 660 -10.79 -36.44 18.28
N SER A 661 -11.21 -35.83 19.37
CA SER A 661 -12.17 -34.73 19.41
C SER A 661 -11.46 -33.39 19.65
N PHE A 662 -11.58 -32.48 18.69
CA PHE A 662 -11.00 -31.14 18.70
C PHE A 662 -12.09 -30.11 18.98
N GLN A 663 -11.79 -29.15 19.86
CA GLN A 663 -12.66 -28.00 20.10
C GLN A 663 -11.98 -26.72 19.65
N ASP A 664 -12.65 -25.95 18.81
CA ASP A 664 -12.22 -24.62 18.41
C ASP A 664 -13.23 -23.55 18.84
N LYS A 665 -13.04 -22.31 18.37
CA LYS A 665 -13.92 -21.18 18.72
C LYS A 665 -15.33 -21.29 18.13
N LYS A 666 -15.56 -22.14 17.13
CA LYS A 666 -16.79 -22.22 16.34
C LYS A 666 -17.51 -23.56 16.47
N GLY A 667 -16.84 -24.63 16.91
CA GLY A 667 -17.49 -25.91 17.11
C GLY A 667 -16.57 -27.06 17.53
N LYS A 668 -17.12 -28.27 17.42
CA LYS A 668 -16.43 -29.55 17.65
C LYS A 668 -16.14 -30.20 16.29
N PHE A 669 -14.94 -30.72 16.13
CA PHE A 669 -14.52 -31.54 14.99
C PHE A 669 -13.92 -32.83 15.52
N SER A 670 -14.27 -33.97 14.94
CA SER A 670 -13.77 -35.26 15.41
C SER A 670 -13.31 -36.13 14.24
N ILE A 671 -12.26 -36.90 14.47
CA ILE A 671 -11.79 -37.94 13.54
C ILE A 671 -11.71 -39.26 14.27
N SER A 672 -11.88 -40.36 13.55
CA SER A 672 -11.71 -41.70 14.10
C SER A 672 -10.66 -42.46 13.30
N VAL A 673 -9.68 -43.02 14.00
CA VAL A 673 -8.58 -43.82 13.44
C VAL A 673 -8.36 -45.08 14.29
N ASN A 674 -7.49 -45.99 13.85
CA ASN A 674 -7.12 -47.16 14.67
C ASN A 674 -6.56 -46.69 16.02
N ARG A 675 -6.78 -47.48 17.09
CA ARG A 675 -6.39 -47.12 18.45
C ARG A 675 -4.93 -46.68 18.58
N GLU A 676 -3.99 -47.48 18.08
CA GLU A 676 -2.55 -47.23 18.23
C GLU A 676 -2.11 -45.99 17.43
N GLN A 677 -2.58 -45.87 16.18
CA GLN A 677 -2.34 -44.70 15.33
C GLN A 677 -2.94 -43.42 15.93
N GLY A 678 -4.11 -43.51 16.58
CA GLY A 678 -4.75 -42.38 17.24
C GLY A 678 -3.98 -41.87 18.45
N ASN A 679 -3.43 -42.78 19.26
CA ASN A 679 -2.56 -42.42 20.38
C ASN A 679 -1.28 -41.75 19.92
N TRP A 680 -0.61 -42.35 18.92
CA TRP A 680 0.58 -41.77 18.30
C TRP A 680 0.30 -40.36 17.74
N LEU A 681 -0.83 -40.19 17.05
CA LEU A 681 -1.19 -38.91 16.47
C LEU A 681 -1.44 -37.85 17.55
N ALA A 682 -2.12 -38.17 18.64
CA ALA A 682 -2.32 -37.25 19.75
C ALA A 682 -0.99 -36.77 20.36
N ASP A 683 -0.05 -37.68 20.59
CA ASP A 683 1.28 -37.36 21.11
C ASP A 683 2.10 -36.54 20.11
N MET A 684 2.02 -36.90 18.82
CA MET A 684 2.71 -36.17 17.76
C MET A 684 2.17 -34.74 17.64
N LEU A 685 0.85 -34.53 17.69
CA LEU A 685 0.26 -33.17 17.66
C LEU A 685 0.77 -32.29 18.81
N ASN A 686 0.96 -32.86 20.01
CA ASN A 686 1.56 -32.11 21.12
C ASN A 686 3.02 -31.70 20.83
N LYS A 687 3.81 -32.56 20.16
CA LYS A 687 5.18 -32.23 19.72
C LYS A 687 5.21 -31.19 18.61
N LEU A 688 4.22 -31.21 17.73
CA LEU A 688 4.07 -30.29 16.59
C LEU A 688 3.53 -28.90 16.98
N SER A 689 3.11 -28.71 18.23
CA SER A 689 2.55 -27.44 18.69
C SER A 689 3.48 -26.25 18.41
N VAL A 690 2.91 -25.16 17.89
CA VAL A 690 3.63 -23.88 17.64
C VAL A 690 4.26 -23.29 18.91
N SER A 691 3.79 -23.67 20.09
CA SER A 691 4.39 -23.28 21.37
C SER A 691 5.75 -23.92 21.63
N ASN A 692 6.09 -24.99 20.92
CA ASN A 692 7.34 -25.71 21.14
C ASN A 692 8.51 -25.05 20.40
N PRO A 693 9.72 -25.08 20.98
CA PRO A 693 10.90 -24.47 20.36
C PRO A 693 11.38 -25.24 19.12
N LYS A 694 11.15 -26.55 19.05
CA LYS A 694 11.52 -27.38 17.90
C LYS A 694 10.36 -27.47 16.90
N THR A 695 10.63 -27.10 15.66
CA THR A 695 9.72 -27.36 14.53
C THR A 695 10.17 -28.61 13.77
N TYR A 696 9.27 -29.59 13.67
CA TYR A 696 9.53 -30.86 13.00
C TYR A 696 9.32 -30.75 11.49
N THR A 697 10.10 -31.52 10.75
CA THR A 697 9.92 -31.75 9.31
C THR A 697 8.96 -32.91 9.05
N LEU A 698 8.39 -32.98 7.84
CA LEU A 698 7.58 -34.12 7.43
C LEU A 698 8.38 -35.43 7.55
N GLN A 699 9.66 -35.42 7.18
CA GLN A 699 10.54 -36.59 7.32
C GLN A 699 10.64 -37.06 8.78
N GLU A 700 10.86 -36.16 9.74
CA GLU A 700 10.95 -36.54 11.15
C GLU A 700 9.61 -37.09 11.69
N VAL A 701 8.47 -36.59 11.18
CA VAL A 701 7.14 -37.13 11.52
C VAL A 701 6.98 -38.54 10.93
N MET A 702 7.41 -38.75 9.69
CA MET A 702 7.42 -40.05 9.02
C MET A 702 8.32 -41.07 9.75
N ASP A 703 9.51 -40.64 10.17
CA ASP A 703 10.45 -41.49 10.89
C ASP A 703 9.87 -41.89 12.24
N SER A 704 9.28 -40.96 12.99
CA SER A 704 8.60 -41.27 14.25
C SER A 704 7.40 -42.22 14.09
N TYR A 705 6.70 -42.18 12.96
CA TYR A 705 5.61 -43.12 12.66
C TYR A 705 6.15 -44.53 12.41
N LYS A 706 7.24 -44.66 11.63
CA LYS A 706 7.91 -45.93 11.35
C LYS A 706 8.56 -46.54 12.61
N GLU A 707 9.21 -45.72 13.43
CA GLU A 707 9.78 -46.14 14.72
C GLU A 707 8.73 -46.69 15.68
N SER A 708 7.47 -46.27 15.54
CA SER A 708 6.34 -46.80 16.32
C SER A 708 5.81 -48.13 15.78
N GLY A 709 6.44 -48.72 14.76
CA GLY A 709 6.08 -50.02 14.18
C GLY A 709 4.98 -49.97 13.12
N PHE A 710 4.58 -48.78 12.66
CA PHE A 710 3.53 -48.62 11.67
C PHE A 710 4.08 -48.58 10.23
N GLU A 711 3.33 -49.16 9.29
CA GLU A 711 3.60 -49.14 7.86
C GLU A 711 2.68 -48.15 7.12
N ASP A 712 3.01 -47.86 5.85
CA ASP A 712 2.18 -47.04 4.93
C ASP A 712 1.77 -45.65 5.46
N PHE A 713 2.75 -44.83 5.87
CA PHE A 713 2.51 -43.47 6.38
C PHE A 713 1.61 -42.62 5.48
N GLU A 714 1.84 -42.63 4.16
CA GLU A 714 1.06 -41.81 3.21
C GLU A 714 -0.43 -42.21 3.21
N LEU A 715 -0.72 -43.51 3.34
CA LEU A 715 -2.09 -44.03 3.42
C LEU A 715 -2.80 -43.60 4.71
N PHE A 716 -2.05 -43.36 5.79
CA PHE A 716 -2.60 -42.81 7.02
C PHE A 716 -2.75 -41.29 6.95
N TRP A 717 -1.67 -40.60 6.56
CA TRP A 717 -1.50 -39.15 6.68
C TRP A 717 -2.31 -38.37 5.63
N ASP A 718 -2.37 -38.86 4.40
CA ASP A 718 -3.06 -38.16 3.31
C ASP A 718 -4.52 -38.61 3.12
N ASN A 719 -4.94 -39.64 3.87
CA ASN A 719 -6.32 -40.08 3.90
C ASN A 719 -7.22 -39.08 4.66
N LYS A 720 -8.51 -39.10 4.32
CA LYS A 720 -9.52 -38.12 4.73
C LYS A 720 -9.54 -37.80 6.24
N PRO A 721 -9.42 -38.76 7.18
CA PRO A 721 -9.42 -38.44 8.60
C PRO A 721 -8.29 -37.49 9.00
N VAL A 722 -7.04 -37.77 8.60
CA VAL A 722 -5.88 -36.98 9.01
C VAL A 722 -5.70 -35.74 8.14
N ASN A 723 -5.88 -35.87 6.82
CA ASN A 723 -5.70 -34.75 5.90
C ASN A 723 -6.69 -33.61 6.17
N THR A 724 -7.88 -33.88 6.73
CA THR A 724 -8.84 -32.83 7.10
C THR A 724 -8.48 -32.04 8.35
N LEU A 725 -7.42 -32.42 9.08
CA LEU A 725 -6.97 -31.72 10.29
C LEU A 725 -6.41 -30.31 10.01
N HIS A 726 -6.13 -29.93 8.76
CA HIS A 726 -5.83 -28.53 8.41
C HIS A 726 -6.96 -27.57 8.83
N LYS A 727 -8.21 -28.04 8.86
CA LYS A 727 -9.37 -27.26 9.32
C LYS A 727 -9.26 -26.86 10.79
N VAL A 728 -8.59 -27.68 11.60
CA VAL A 728 -8.41 -27.48 13.04
C VAL A 728 -6.98 -27.10 13.44
N GLY A 729 -6.04 -27.05 12.49
CA GLY A 729 -4.73 -26.42 12.68
C GLY A 729 -3.51 -27.24 12.31
N LEU A 730 -3.63 -28.41 11.66
CA LEU A 730 -2.46 -29.18 11.20
C LEU A 730 -2.01 -28.70 9.82
N LEU A 731 -0.85 -28.06 9.74
CA LEU A 731 -0.36 -27.39 8.54
C LEU A 731 0.97 -27.98 8.04
N LYS A 732 1.12 -28.06 6.71
CA LYS A 732 2.33 -28.45 5.96
C LYS A 732 2.93 -27.19 5.30
N LEU A 733 4.04 -26.67 5.82
CA LEU A 733 4.59 -25.32 5.53
C LEU A 733 5.96 -25.28 4.85
#